data_AF-A0A9N6ZFR3-F1
#
_entry.id   AF-A0A9N6ZFR3-F1
#
_cell.length_a   1.000
_cell.length_b   1.000
_cell.length_c   1.000
_cell.angle_alpha   90.00
_cell.angle_beta   90.00
_cell.angle_gamma   90.00
#
_symmetry.space_group_name_H-M   'P 1'
#
loop_
_entity.id
_entity.type
_entity.pdbx_description
1 polymer ?
#
loop_
_entity_poly.entity_id
_entity_poly.type
_entity_poly.pdbx_seq_one_letter_code
_entity_poly.pdbx_strand_id
1 'polypeptide(L)'
;MTYRPMVFHRQVQTESSHFEDRGLKQEEEPKQQSRKSIAVGDGAINDILCERCTNKRTRHAAVGTDPIRPLSGVSVATQSYETTCQECDARSKSRMVETVDREMQTTDSSSSNPNMSRIPLPIQRPLSHLLPKEADHPADFESSESERSSHESEGSDAGSEGSTEEEDDDEEALPPPEILQPRIRVEPSMEMKAALKVLNDSIHRPQRGSSKMLVSAIDIVRREWIQISSTKEADAHRVEDYMDYIETLSMALLERVANLSDNNGNTALHYAVSHSQWDIVSLLLDSKVCYPQLRNKAGYSPPMLAALAQPKNTTELQVLERLFSLADVNVKATQHGQTPLMLSVSHGRVEVCRLLLAAGANVNVQDADGSTALMCAAEHGHTPIVKLLLAQPDIDLQLKDNDGSTALTIAMEAGHKDIGLLIYAHLNFHRSNSSSAASSPVQPSASPIPSIKRKGSPLPIVQLHSLRPNDVDVRLLAHTHQLLQSLEAETGIDPGYIVNGGLFIASSKERLDEYKRLQTLGKAFGIESYVLGPEETKKLYPLMNVDDVYGTLFSPRDGVVDPAGFCTALTRAATRAGAKVIEDCVVTGIDTDNSNVFGSRQVRAVRTLKGTIKTNCVINCTGAWAPYVGAMVNVPVPLIVTKHAYVVTERIEGISGMPNVRDHDSSIYFKVQGDSLSVGGYENDPVFIDQSTVSGPESFTPDHKPLLGEEPTLRGFYHGCGFNSAGMMFGGGCGWQLAKWVVQGRPDLDMYGYDIRRFNPSLSRNSEWIRQRSHEAYAKNYSIVYPHDEPLASRKMIQSPVGPLLEQAGCVFQERHGWERPGWFSKSGPAALQPYDWYGAYDHKPSSDQAYVERLKEDYSFGFPRNHSVIEEECRAARQRVAMSKLPSAILYHPLVILFVQSVSYRRR
;
A
#
# COMPACT_ATOMS: atom_id res chain seq x y z
N MET A 1 65.93 -8.10 -1.58
CA MET A 1 66.70 -7.41 -2.64
C MET A 1 66.06 -6.05 -2.88
N THR A 2 66.85 -5.00 -3.04
CA THR A 2 66.37 -3.62 -3.25
C THR A 2 66.41 -3.23 -4.72
N TYR A 3 65.35 -2.61 -5.24
CA TYR A 3 65.45 -1.75 -6.43
C TYR A 3 64.69 -0.45 -6.22
N ARG A 4 65.25 0.65 -6.74
CA ARG A 4 64.72 2.02 -6.65
C ARG A 4 63.96 2.39 -7.94
N PRO A 5 63.06 3.39 -7.89
CA PRO A 5 62.33 3.86 -9.08
C PRO A 5 63.24 4.63 -10.04
N MET A 6 62.84 4.67 -11.32
CA MET A 6 63.40 5.56 -12.33
C MET A 6 62.50 6.79 -12.48
N VAL A 7 63.10 7.98 -12.32
CA VAL A 7 62.45 9.27 -12.57
C VAL A 7 62.86 9.76 -13.96
N PHE A 8 61.93 10.30 -14.73
CA PHE A 8 62.24 11.13 -15.89
C PHE A 8 61.64 12.52 -15.73
N HIS A 9 62.51 13.52 -15.53
CA HIS A 9 62.16 14.91 -15.77
C HIS A 9 62.21 15.21 -17.27
N ARG A 10 61.30 16.07 -17.73
CA ARG A 10 61.57 16.99 -18.84
C ARG A 10 61.01 18.37 -18.45
N GLN A 11 61.70 19.42 -18.88
CA GLN A 11 61.51 20.80 -18.43
C GLN A 11 61.64 21.73 -19.64
N VAL A 12 61.25 23.01 -19.47
CA VAL A 12 61.32 24.13 -20.44
C VAL A 12 60.47 23.94 -21.72
N GLN A 13 59.88 24.97 -22.33
CA GLN A 13 60.02 26.43 -22.14
C GLN A 13 58.71 27.16 -21.80
N THR A 14 58.87 28.35 -21.23
CA THR A 14 57.86 29.40 -21.04
C THR A 14 57.79 30.34 -22.24
N GLU A 15 56.63 30.96 -22.49
CA GLU A 15 56.57 32.26 -23.18
C GLU A 15 55.38 33.09 -22.65
N SER A 16 55.44 34.42 -22.79
CA SER A 16 54.62 35.36 -22.02
C SER A 16 54.47 36.74 -22.68
N SER A 17 53.27 37.33 -22.65
CA SER A 17 53.04 38.74 -23.02
C SER A 17 51.77 39.32 -22.37
N HIS A 18 51.80 40.60 -21.99
CA HIS A 18 50.74 41.33 -21.26
C HIS A 18 49.71 42.03 -22.18
N PHE A 19 48.55 42.39 -21.61
CA PHE A 19 47.94 43.75 -21.50
C PHE A 19 46.67 43.57 -20.59
N GLU A 20 46.43 44.25 -19.46
CA GLU A 20 46.17 45.70 -19.22
C GLU A 20 44.95 46.25 -20.00
N ASP A 21 43.97 46.97 -19.42
CA ASP A 21 43.68 47.35 -18.02
C ASP A 21 42.20 47.84 -17.84
N ARG A 22 41.71 47.92 -16.60
CA ARG A 22 40.60 48.74 -16.05
C ARG A 22 39.13 48.55 -16.53
N GLY A 23 38.26 48.24 -15.55
CA GLY A 23 36.81 48.49 -15.55
C GLY A 23 36.21 48.25 -14.15
N LEU A 24 35.35 49.15 -13.64
CA LEU A 24 34.86 49.13 -12.25
C LEU A 24 33.37 49.52 -12.13
N LYS A 25 32.68 48.91 -11.14
CA LYS A 25 31.24 49.04 -10.81
C LYS A 25 30.30 48.32 -11.82
N GLN A 26 29.10 47.89 -11.45
CA GLN A 26 28.30 48.18 -10.25
C GLN A 26 27.46 46.95 -9.82
N GLU A 27 26.97 46.92 -8.57
CA GLU A 27 26.10 45.85 -8.05
C GLU A 27 24.63 46.05 -8.45
N GLU A 28 23.93 44.98 -8.82
CA GLU A 28 22.45 44.92 -8.92
C GLU A 28 21.95 43.56 -8.41
N GLU A 29 20.79 43.56 -7.72
CA GLU A 29 20.15 42.35 -7.18
C GLU A 29 19.35 41.58 -8.27
N PRO A 30 19.38 40.24 -8.28
CA PRO A 30 18.56 39.44 -9.19
C PRO A 30 17.08 39.43 -8.75
N LYS A 31 16.25 40.14 -9.51
CA LYS A 31 14.78 40.17 -9.31
C LYS A 31 14.14 38.80 -9.51
N GLN A 32 13.07 38.53 -8.74
CA GLN A 32 12.27 37.31 -8.85
C GLN A 32 11.82 37.03 -10.28
N GLN A 33 12.13 35.85 -10.83
CA GLN A 33 11.53 35.37 -12.07
C GLN A 33 10.16 34.75 -11.78
N SER A 34 9.14 35.20 -12.50
CA SER A 34 7.79 34.66 -12.40
C SER A 34 7.67 33.32 -13.13
N ARG A 35 6.92 32.39 -12.52
CA ARG A 35 6.54 31.12 -13.15
C ARG A 35 5.83 31.41 -14.48
N LYS A 36 6.24 30.71 -15.54
CA LYS A 36 5.53 30.67 -16.83
C LYS A 36 5.10 29.24 -17.14
N SER A 37 3.96 29.12 -17.80
CA SER A 37 3.29 27.86 -18.08
C SER A 37 4.06 26.98 -19.07
N ILE A 38 4.04 25.67 -18.81
CA ILE A 38 4.29 24.66 -19.83
C ILE A 38 3.01 24.52 -20.66
N ALA A 39 3.17 24.48 -21.99
CA ALA A 39 2.09 24.22 -22.92
C ALA A 39 2.54 23.21 -23.97
N VAL A 40 1.68 22.24 -24.26
CA VAL A 40 1.76 21.40 -25.45
C VAL A 40 0.38 21.49 -26.10
N GLY A 41 0.35 21.90 -27.37
CA GLY A 41 -0.91 22.11 -28.12
C GLY A 41 -1.10 21.04 -29.19
N ASP A 42 -2.35 20.65 -29.40
CA ASP A 42 -2.79 19.85 -30.53
C ASP A 42 -3.45 20.72 -31.61
N GLY A 43 -3.41 20.27 -32.86
CA GLY A 43 -3.98 21.02 -33.99
C GLY A 43 -4.24 20.17 -35.22
N ALA A 44 -5.38 19.46 -35.26
CA ALA A 44 -6.00 18.97 -36.49
C ALA A 44 -7.48 18.56 -36.31
N ILE A 45 -8.38 19.52 -36.55
CA ILE A 45 -9.70 19.39 -37.23
C ILE A 45 -10.67 18.26 -36.81
N ASN A 46 -11.90 18.66 -36.43
CA ASN A 46 -12.98 17.79 -35.95
C ASN A 46 -13.62 16.89 -37.03
N ASP A 47 -13.90 15.63 -36.68
CA ASP A 47 -15.02 14.86 -37.24
C ASP A 47 -16.31 15.33 -36.55
N ILE A 48 -17.31 15.81 -37.31
CA ILE A 48 -18.61 16.25 -36.77
C ILE A 48 -19.73 15.33 -37.28
N LEU A 49 -20.53 14.79 -36.36
CA LEU A 49 -21.72 13.99 -36.68
C LEU A 49 -22.92 14.90 -36.95
N CYS A 50 -23.62 14.68 -38.07
CA CYS A 50 -24.87 15.39 -38.35
C CYS A 50 -26.05 14.63 -37.73
N GLU A 51 -26.64 15.20 -36.68
CA GLU A 51 -27.74 14.59 -35.89
C GLU A 51 -28.94 14.15 -36.74
N ARG A 52 -29.24 14.86 -37.84
CA ARG A 52 -30.33 14.52 -38.77
C ARG A 52 -30.05 13.33 -39.69
N CYS A 53 -28.80 12.87 -39.78
CA CYS A 53 -28.35 11.87 -40.75
C CYS A 53 -27.98 10.51 -40.13
N THR A 54 -28.44 10.24 -38.90
CA THR A 54 -28.33 8.95 -38.19
C THR A 54 -26.93 8.31 -38.26
N ASN A 55 -25.90 9.10 -37.92
CA ASN A 55 -24.51 8.69 -37.74
C ASN A 55 -23.81 8.08 -38.98
N LYS A 56 -24.10 8.57 -40.19
CA LYS A 56 -23.18 8.42 -41.33
C LYS A 56 -22.11 9.51 -41.31
N ARG A 57 -20.83 9.12 -41.51
CA ARG A 57 -19.69 10.04 -41.65
C ARG A 57 -19.76 10.79 -42.99
N THR A 58 -19.81 12.12 -42.97
CA THR A 58 -19.78 12.98 -44.16
C THR A 58 -18.69 14.05 -44.05
N ARG A 59 -17.96 14.29 -45.14
CA ARG A 59 -16.86 15.27 -45.16
C ARG A 59 -17.41 16.69 -45.16
N HIS A 60 -16.89 17.53 -44.27
CA HIS A 60 -17.18 18.95 -44.22
C HIS A 60 -16.00 19.74 -44.81
N ALA A 61 -16.28 20.80 -45.57
CA ALA A 61 -15.27 21.63 -46.21
C ALA A 61 -15.20 23.01 -45.54
N ALA A 62 -14.06 23.34 -44.92
CA ALA A 62 -13.76 24.67 -44.42
C ALA A 62 -12.94 25.44 -45.46
N VAL A 63 -13.38 26.66 -45.82
CA VAL A 63 -12.60 27.61 -46.61
C VAL A 63 -11.97 28.61 -45.63
N GLY A 64 -10.64 28.56 -45.50
CA GLY A 64 -9.90 29.43 -44.59
C GLY A 64 -9.34 30.69 -45.27
N THR A 65 -9.12 31.73 -44.47
CA THR A 65 -8.30 32.90 -44.80
C THR A 65 -7.42 33.25 -43.58
N ASP A 66 -6.17 33.66 -43.82
CA ASP A 66 -5.13 33.65 -42.79
C ASP A 66 -5.28 34.73 -41.68
N PRO A 67 -4.95 34.40 -40.41
CA PRO A 67 -4.84 35.39 -39.34
C PRO A 67 -3.46 36.10 -39.35
N ILE A 68 -3.47 37.41 -39.54
CA ILE A 68 -2.27 38.25 -39.41
C ILE A 68 -1.99 38.55 -37.92
N ARG A 69 -0.74 38.37 -37.47
CA ARG A 69 -0.29 38.74 -36.10
C ARG A 69 -0.21 40.25 -35.89
N PRO A 70 -0.59 40.73 -34.69
CA PRO A 70 0.22 41.72 -33.98
C PRO A 70 0.54 41.28 -32.53
N LEU A 71 1.29 42.11 -31.80
CA LEU A 71 1.71 41.87 -30.41
C LEU A 71 0.85 42.62 -29.40
N SER A 72 0.80 42.07 -28.17
CA SER A 72 0.43 42.73 -26.89
C SER A 72 -0.97 43.34 -26.75
N GLY A 73 -1.62 43.06 -25.61
CA GLY A 73 -2.93 43.59 -25.25
C GLY A 73 -4.07 42.60 -25.53
N VAL A 74 -5.06 42.58 -24.64
CA VAL A 74 -6.24 41.71 -24.74
C VAL A 74 -7.19 42.23 -25.82
N SER A 75 -7.68 41.34 -26.68
CA SER A 75 -8.92 41.56 -27.44
C SER A 75 -9.61 40.22 -27.71
N VAL A 76 -10.94 40.22 -27.69
CA VAL A 76 -11.76 39.05 -28.01
C VAL A 76 -12.01 39.02 -29.53
N ALA A 77 -11.54 37.98 -30.20
CA ALA A 77 -11.72 37.80 -31.64
C ALA A 77 -12.76 36.70 -31.93
N THR A 78 -14.02 37.09 -32.15
CA THR A 78 -15.13 36.15 -32.41
C THR A 78 -15.20 35.75 -33.89
N GLN A 79 -14.45 34.72 -34.28
CA GLN A 79 -14.64 34.08 -35.60
C GLN A 79 -15.89 33.19 -35.57
N SER A 80 -16.80 33.41 -36.52
CA SER A 80 -17.96 32.55 -36.76
C SER A 80 -17.78 31.78 -38.06
N TYR A 81 -18.04 30.48 -38.03
CA TYR A 81 -17.92 29.57 -39.17
C TYR A 81 -19.32 29.06 -39.55
N GLU A 82 -19.78 29.33 -40.78
CA GLU A 82 -20.98 28.69 -41.35
C GLU A 82 -20.61 27.32 -41.94
N THR A 83 -20.77 26.25 -41.17
CA THR A 83 -20.72 24.88 -41.69
C THR A 83 -22.05 24.50 -42.34
N THR A 84 -21.98 23.94 -43.56
CA THR A 84 -23.13 23.43 -44.33
C THR A 84 -22.92 21.95 -44.65
N CYS A 85 -23.89 21.09 -44.34
CA CYS A 85 -23.80 19.65 -44.66
C CYS A 85 -24.17 19.39 -46.12
N GLN A 86 -23.24 18.85 -46.92
CA GLN A 86 -23.42 18.67 -48.37
C GLN A 86 -24.45 17.60 -48.80
N GLU A 87 -24.94 16.75 -47.88
CA GLU A 87 -26.00 15.77 -48.19
C GLU A 87 -27.42 16.25 -47.83
N CYS A 88 -27.58 17.33 -47.07
CA CYS A 88 -28.89 17.80 -46.62
C CYS A 88 -29.07 19.33 -46.54
N ASP A 89 -28.09 20.11 -47.00
CA ASP A 89 -28.01 21.58 -47.01
C ASP A 89 -28.29 22.28 -45.67
N ALA A 90 -28.29 21.53 -44.57
CA ALA A 90 -28.45 22.08 -43.23
C ALA A 90 -27.25 22.97 -42.86
N ARG A 91 -27.53 24.23 -42.53
CA ARG A 91 -26.57 25.19 -41.96
C ARG A 91 -26.76 25.31 -40.45
N SER A 92 -25.65 25.30 -39.72
CA SER A 92 -25.62 25.64 -38.29
C SER A 92 -24.96 27.01 -38.06
N LYS A 93 -25.45 27.76 -37.07
CA LYS A 93 -24.79 28.94 -36.51
C LYS A 93 -24.80 28.85 -34.99
N SER A 94 -23.64 28.83 -34.37
CA SER A 94 -23.49 29.07 -32.93
C SER A 94 -23.43 30.57 -32.64
N ARG A 95 -23.78 30.96 -31.41
CA ARG A 95 -23.76 32.35 -30.94
C ARG A 95 -23.30 32.38 -29.49
N MET A 96 -22.35 33.24 -29.15
CA MET A 96 -21.84 33.41 -27.79
C MET A 96 -22.52 34.56 -27.05
N VAL A 97 -22.32 34.60 -25.73
CA VAL A 97 -22.74 35.67 -24.80
C VAL A 97 -21.55 36.00 -23.90
N GLU A 98 -21.40 37.26 -23.52
CA GLU A 98 -20.29 37.79 -22.71
C GLU A 98 -20.82 38.40 -21.39
N THR A 99 -20.00 38.39 -20.34
CA THR A 99 -20.20 39.11 -19.07
C THR A 99 -18.86 39.67 -18.56
N VAL A 100 -18.90 40.67 -17.65
CA VAL A 100 -17.76 41.56 -17.34
C VAL A 100 -17.53 41.70 -15.83
N ASP A 101 -16.25 41.79 -15.43
CA ASP A 101 -15.76 41.86 -14.05
C ASP A 101 -16.15 43.12 -13.24
N ARG A 102 -16.00 43.02 -11.91
CA ARG A 102 -15.85 44.19 -11.02
C ARG A 102 -15.14 43.88 -9.70
N GLU A 103 -14.02 44.56 -9.43
CA GLU A 103 -13.22 44.44 -8.20
C GLU A 103 -13.68 45.38 -7.06
N MET A 104 -13.28 45.08 -5.81
CA MET A 104 -12.99 46.10 -4.78
C MET A 104 -12.02 45.57 -3.69
N GLN A 105 -11.37 46.48 -2.95
CA GLN A 105 -10.09 46.25 -2.24
C GLN A 105 -10.18 46.20 -0.70
N THR A 106 -9.09 45.74 -0.05
CA THR A 106 -8.90 45.60 1.41
C THR A 106 -8.04 46.71 2.04
N THR A 107 -8.24 47.02 3.33
CA THR A 107 -7.34 47.87 4.14
C THR A 107 -7.36 47.50 5.63
N ASP A 108 -6.20 47.49 6.30
CA ASP A 108 -6.03 47.23 7.74
C ASP A 108 -6.36 48.43 8.67
N SER A 109 -6.61 48.17 9.96
CA SER A 109 -5.88 48.75 11.12
C SER A 109 -6.62 48.55 12.47
N SER A 110 -5.94 48.79 13.60
CA SER A 110 -6.43 48.48 14.96
C SER A 110 -6.04 49.51 16.04
N SER A 111 -6.96 49.96 16.90
CA SER A 111 -6.63 50.56 18.22
C SER A 111 -7.80 50.78 19.20
N SER A 112 -7.68 50.21 20.42
CA SER A 112 -7.91 50.83 21.76
C SER A 112 -9.31 51.26 22.32
N ASN A 113 -9.73 50.53 23.39
CA ASN A 113 -10.15 51.02 24.74
C ASN A 113 -11.64 51.46 25.06
N PRO A 114 -12.08 51.58 26.36
CA PRO A 114 -13.22 50.76 26.86
C PRO A 114 -14.25 51.43 27.85
N ASN A 115 -15.17 50.63 28.46
CA ASN A 115 -15.44 50.47 29.93
C ASN A 115 -16.93 50.52 30.47
N MET A 116 -17.26 49.64 31.46
CA MET A 116 -18.45 49.55 32.41
C MET A 116 -19.92 49.44 31.88
N SER A 117 -20.99 48.92 32.56
CA SER A 117 -21.31 47.93 33.66
C SER A 117 -22.88 47.93 33.93
N ARG A 118 -23.66 47.19 34.77
CA ARG A 118 -23.60 46.03 35.74
C ARG A 118 -25.04 45.69 36.33
N ILE A 119 -25.26 44.53 37.01
CA ILE A 119 -26.28 44.22 38.12
C ILE A 119 -27.81 44.05 37.71
N PRO A 120 -28.75 43.23 38.32
CA PRO A 120 -28.77 41.81 38.87
C PRO A 120 -30.13 40.94 38.79
N LEU A 121 -30.08 39.59 38.94
CA LEU A 121 -30.98 38.59 39.66
C LEU A 121 -32.58 38.61 39.54
N PRO A 122 -33.46 37.73 40.17
CA PRO A 122 -33.31 36.58 41.14
C PRO A 122 -34.22 35.26 41.06
N ILE A 123 -33.71 34.11 41.60
CA ILE A 123 -34.31 33.05 42.52
C ILE A 123 -35.58 32.16 42.16
N GLN A 124 -35.51 30.80 42.29
CA GLN A 124 -36.34 29.88 43.17
C GLN A 124 -36.04 28.33 43.04
N ARG A 125 -36.66 27.45 43.88
CA ARG A 125 -36.32 26.01 44.21
C ARG A 125 -37.38 24.94 43.80
N PRO A 126 -37.15 23.61 44.01
CA PRO A 126 -37.89 22.85 45.05
C PRO A 126 -37.10 21.71 45.78
N LEU A 127 -37.79 20.77 46.46
CA LEU A 127 -37.35 19.67 47.36
C LEU A 127 -38.38 18.48 47.30
N SER A 128 -38.23 17.22 47.76
CA SER A 128 -37.17 16.31 48.31
C SER A 128 -37.69 14.82 48.15
N HIS A 129 -37.47 13.72 48.93
CA HIS A 129 -36.90 13.40 50.26
C HIS A 129 -36.78 11.85 50.53
N LEU A 130 -35.98 11.46 51.55
CA LEU A 130 -36.04 10.26 52.45
C LEU A 130 -35.52 8.84 52.06
N LEU A 131 -35.01 8.15 53.11
CA LEU A 131 -34.30 6.85 53.24
C LEU A 131 -35.18 5.86 54.08
N PRO A 132 -34.72 4.88 54.93
CA PRO A 132 -33.40 4.20 55.13
C PRO A 132 -33.45 2.66 55.42
N LYS A 133 -32.27 2.04 55.70
CA LYS A 133 -31.91 1.12 56.84
C LYS A 133 -30.92 -0.01 56.45
N GLU A 134 -29.68 -0.01 56.94
CA GLU A 134 -29.14 -0.68 58.18
C GLU A 134 -28.80 -2.17 57.96
N ALA A 135 -27.66 -2.73 58.41
CA ALA A 135 -26.44 -2.22 59.10
C ALA A 135 -25.25 -3.20 58.77
N ASP A 136 -24.05 -3.24 59.39
CA ASP A 136 -23.48 -2.62 60.61
C ASP A 136 -21.92 -2.66 60.59
N HIS A 137 -21.25 -2.09 61.62
CA HIS A 137 -19.78 -2.14 61.84
C HIS A 137 -19.44 -2.43 63.32
N PRO A 138 -18.24 -2.96 63.66
CA PRO A 138 -17.16 -2.09 64.22
C PRO A 138 -15.71 -2.59 63.97
N ALA A 139 -14.61 -1.87 64.27
CA ALA A 139 -14.30 -0.43 64.38
C ALA A 139 -12.76 -0.24 64.63
N ASP A 140 -12.33 1.00 64.93
CA ASP A 140 -11.13 1.41 65.70
C ASP A 140 -9.73 1.39 65.01
N PHE A 141 -8.84 2.41 65.14
CA PHE A 141 -9.00 3.75 65.74
C PHE A 141 -8.02 4.83 65.16
N GLU A 142 -8.60 6.02 64.98
CA GLU A 142 -8.14 7.43 64.83
C GLU A 142 -6.65 7.89 64.88
N SER A 143 -6.32 8.85 64.00
CA SER A 143 -5.93 10.26 64.36
C SER A 143 -5.95 11.13 63.07
N SER A 144 -6.90 12.05 62.85
CA SER A 144 -7.07 13.40 63.44
C SER A 144 -6.01 14.43 62.96
N GLU A 145 -6.32 15.67 62.59
CA GLU A 145 -7.61 16.37 62.42
C GLU A 145 -7.39 17.68 61.60
N SER A 146 -8.34 18.12 60.77
CA SER A 146 -8.84 19.51 60.68
C SER A 146 -9.76 19.76 59.47
N GLU A 147 -10.90 20.39 59.76
CA GLU A 147 -11.90 20.88 58.80
C GLU A 147 -11.28 21.93 57.84
N ARG A 148 -11.83 22.25 56.65
CA ARG A 148 -13.25 22.60 56.44
C ARG A 148 -13.64 22.65 54.96
N SER A 149 -14.81 22.13 54.62
CA SER A 149 -15.38 22.11 53.26
C SER A 149 -16.45 23.19 53.04
N SER A 150 -16.60 23.67 51.81
CA SER A 150 -17.92 24.00 51.25
C SER A 150 -17.91 24.08 49.71
N HIS A 151 -18.50 23.07 49.05
CA HIS A 151 -19.28 23.10 47.78
C HIS A 151 -18.72 23.87 46.54
N GLU A 152 -18.56 23.24 45.36
CA GLU A 152 -19.62 22.80 44.40
C GLU A 152 -20.54 23.95 43.93
N SER A 153 -20.93 24.13 42.67
CA SER A 153 -20.63 23.51 41.34
C SER A 153 -21.16 24.49 40.26
N GLU A 154 -21.02 24.35 38.93
CA GLU A 154 -20.46 23.33 38.00
C GLU A 154 -19.29 23.96 37.18
N GLY A 155 -18.96 23.74 35.89
CA GLY A 155 -19.47 22.87 34.80
C GLY A 155 -18.99 23.34 33.40
N SER A 156 -18.80 22.42 32.43
CA SER A 156 -18.33 22.63 31.02
C SER A 156 -16.89 23.19 30.87
N ASP A 157 -16.04 22.81 29.90
CA ASP A 157 -16.04 21.72 28.89
C ASP A 157 -14.58 21.42 28.46
N ALA A 158 -14.38 20.39 27.64
CA ALA A 158 -13.19 20.01 26.86
C ALA A 158 -11.98 19.34 27.58
N GLY A 159 -11.69 18.11 27.14
CA GLY A 159 -10.33 17.77 26.69
C GLY A 159 -9.64 16.53 27.28
N SER A 160 -9.24 15.63 26.38
CA SER A 160 -8.14 14.64 26.52
C SER A 160 -8.31 13.44 27.47
N GLU A 161 -8.48 12.27 26.84
CA GLU A 161 -7.70 11.02 27.02
C GLU A 161 -7.06 10.72 28.40
N GLY A 162 -7.44 9.59 29.00
CA GLY A 162 -6.73 9.08 30.18
C GLY A 162 -7.41 7.95 30.95
N SER A 163 -7.74 6.82 30.31
CA SER A 163 -8.16 5.59 30.99
C SER A 163 -7.23 4.42 30.66
N THR A 164 -6.40 4.04 31.62
CA THR A 164 -5.74 2.72 31.65
C THR A 164 -6.79 1.64 31.83
N GLU A 165 -6.88 0.71 30.88
CA GLU A 165 -7.52 -0.58 31.11
C GLU A 165 -6.39 -1.58 31.42
N GLU A 166 -6.46 -2.19 32.61
CA GLU A 166 -5.59 -3.30 32.99
C GLU A 166 -6.24 -4.59 32.48
N GLU A 167 -5.51 -5.40 31.71
CA GLU A 167 -6.04 -6.67 31.19
C GLU A 167 -6.06 -7.74 32.30
N ASP A 168 -7.19 -7.86 33.00
CA ASP A 168 -7.46 -8.98 33.90
C ASP A 168 -7.81 -10.26 33.10
N ASP A 169 -7.01 -11.32 33.26
CA ASP A 169 -7.21 -12.66 32.68
C ASP A 169 -8.39 -13.41 33.37
N ASP A 170 -9.64 -13.08 33.01
CA ASP A 170 -10.83 -13.85 33.42
C ASP A 170 -11.21 -14.92 32.38
N GLU A 171 -11.13 -16.21 32.74
CA GLU A 171 -11.66 -17.32 31.91
C GLU A 171 -13.19 -17.25 31.85
N GLU A 172 -13.77 -16.65 30.80
CA GLU A 172 -15.22 -16.61 30.61
C GLU A 172 -15.81 -18.01 30.40
N ALA A 173 -16.28 -18.61 31.49
CA ALA A 173 -16.91 -19.93 31.47
C ALA A 173 -18.23 -19.88 30.70
N LEU A 174 -18.32 -20.68 29.62
CA LEU A 174 -19.49 -20.79 28.76
C LEU A 174 -20.80 -20.90 29.58
N PRO A 175 -21.81 -20.03 29.33
CA PRO A 175 -23.07 -20.08 30.06
C PRO A 175 -23.78 -21.43 29.81
N PRO A 176 -24.50 -21.96 30.81
CA PRO A 176 -25.23 -23.22 30.66
C PRO A 176 -26.29 -23.09 29.55
N PRO A 177 -26.52 -24.14 28.74
CA PRO A 177 -27.46 -24.06 27.63
C PRO A 177 -28.88 -23.78 28.12
N GLU A 178 -29.45 -22.66 27.69
CA GLU A 178 -30.83 -22.30 28.03
C GLU A 178 -31.80 -23.38 27.56
N ILE A 179 -32.70 -23.79 28.47
CA ILE A 179 -33.80 -24.70 28.14
C ILE A 179 -34.84 -23.88 27.40
N LEU A 180 -34.70 -23.81 26.06
CA LEU A 180 -35.63 -23.16 25.14
C LEU A 180 -37.07 -23.60 25.42
N GLN A 181 -37.83 -22.73 26.07
CA GLN A 181 -39.27 -22.91 26.22
C GLN A 181 -39.93 -22.76 24.83
N PRO A 182 -40.93 -23.58 24.47
CA PRO A 182 -41.55 -23.51 23.16
C PRO A 182 -42.25 -22.16 22.95
N ARG A 183 -41.66 -21.32 22.09
CA ARG A 183 -42.16 -19.99 21.73
C ARG A 183 -43.63 -20.06 21.30
N ILE A 184 -44.48 -19.26 21.94
CA ILE A 184 -45.89 -19.12 21.57
C ILE A 184 -45.96 -18.30 20.28
N ARG A 185 -46.47 -18.92 19.20
CA ARG A 185 -46.67 -18.27 17.90
C ARG A 185 -47.74 -17.18 18.00
N VAL A 186 -47.48 -15.99 17.43
CA VAL A 186 -48.40 -14.85 17.47
C VAL A 186 -49.25 -14.80 16.20
N GLU A 187 -50.50 -15.26 16.27
CA GLU A 187 -51.41 -15.19 15.13
C GLU A 187 -51.90 -13.75 14.83
N PRO A 188 -52.28 -13.43 13.57
CA PRO A 188 -52.91 -12.16 13.21
C PRO A 188 -54.27 -11.92 13.87
N SER A 189 -54.70 -10.65 13.93
CA SER A 189 -55.97 -10.26 14.55
C SER A 189 -57.20 -10.85 13.82
N MET A 190 -58.35 -10.89 14.48
CA MET A 190 -59.60 -11.34 13.83
C MET A 190 -60.03 -10.41 12.68
N GLU A 191 -59.71 -9.11 12.75
CA GLU A 191 -59.94 -8.17 11.65
C GLU A 191 -59.04 -8.50 10.45
N MET A 192 -57.75 -8.69 10.71
CA MET A 192 -56.74 -9.06 9.72
C MET A 192 -57.05 -10.41 9.06
N LYS A 193 -57.41 -11.44 9.82
CA LYS A 193 -57.82 -12.75 9.30
C LYS A 193 -59.04 -12.66 8.37
N ALA A 194 -60.04 -11.87 8.73
CA ALA A 194 -61.20 -11.63 7.88
C ALA A 194 -60.83 -10.86 6.59
N ALA A 195 -59.96 -9.84 6.70
CA ALA A 195 -59.51 -9.03 5.57
C ALA A 195 -58.58 -9.80 4.62
N LEU A 196 -57.65 -10.60 5.14
CA LEU A 196 -56.79 -11.53 4.39
C LEU A 196 -57.63 -12.51 3.56
N LYS A 197 -58.73 -13.04 4.11
CA LYS A 197 -59.65 -13.90 3.35
C LYS A 197 -60.28 -13.16 2.17
N VAL A 198 -60.83 -11.96 2.38
CA VAL A 198 -61.41 -11.13 1.31
C VAL A 198 -60.39 -10.81 0.22
N LEU A 199 -59.13 -10.55 0.62
CA LEU A 199 -58.03 -10.31 -0.31
C LEU A 199 -57.68 -11.57 -1.12
N ASN A 200 -57.56 -12.74 -0.46
CA ASN A 200 -57.27 -14.03 -1.11
C ASN A 200 -58.39 -14.44 -2.10
N ASP A 201 -59.65 -14.33 -1.67
CA ASP A 201 -60.82 -14.58 -2.53
C ASP A 201 -60.80 -13.67 -3.78
N SER A 202 -60.31 -12.42 -3.67
CA SER A 202 -60.19 -11.50 -4.81
C SER A 202 -59.05 -11.83 -5.78
N ILE A 203 -57.95 -12.42 -5.28
CA ILE A 203 -56.80 -12.87 -6.08
C ILE A 203 -57.25 -14.08 -6.95
N HIS A 204 -57.96 -15.03 -6.35
CA HIS A 204 -58.41 -16.24 -7.04
C HIS A 204 -59.71 -16.05 -7.85
N ARG A 205 -60.48 -14.97 -7.62
CA ARG A 205 -61.72 -14.65 -8.36
C ARG A 205 -61.81 -13.15 -8.71
N PRO A 206 -60.99 -12.63 -9.64
CA PRO A 206 -60.98 -11.22 -10.01
C PRO A 206 -62.31 -10.78 -10.67
N GLN A 207 -63.10 -9.99 -9.94
CA GLN A 207 -64.34 -9.39 -10.43
C GLN A 207 -64.07 -8.09 -11.21
N ARG A 208 -64.90 -7.79 -12.22
CA ARG A 208 -64.81 -6.55 -13.01
C ARG A 208 -65.39 -5.34 -12.26
N GLY A 209 -64.66 -4.88 -11.24
CA GLY A 209 -64.96 -3.64 -10.52
C GLY A 209 -64.44 -3.66 -9.08
N SER A 210 -63.85 -2.55 -8.62
CA SER A 210 -63.33 -2.44 -7.25
C SER A 210 -64.47 -2.33 -6.23
N SER A 211 -64.77 -3.43 -5.54
CA SER A 211 -65.71 -3.43 -4.41
C SER A 211 -65.16 -2.59 -3.25
N LYS A 212 -66.01 -1.77 -2.61
CA LYS A 212 -65.66 -1.03 -1.37
C LYS A 212 -65.12 -1.96 -0.28
N MET A 213 -65.61 -3.21 -0.24
CA MET A 213 -65.18 -4.25 0.70
C MET A 213 -63.71 -4.66 0.49
N LEU A 214 -63.24 -4.70 -0.76
CA LEU A 214 -61.85 -5.05 -1.07
C LEU A 214 -60.88 -3.91 -0.70
N VAL A 215 -61.27 -2.65 -0.93
CA VAL A 215 -60.47 -1.49 -0.49
C VAL A 215 -60.32 -1.49 1.03
N SER A 216 -61.43 -1.64 1.76
CA SER A 216 -61.42 -1.74 3.22
C SER A 216 -60.57 -2.91 3.74
N ALA A 217 -60.60 -4.06 3.04
CA ALA A 217 -59.76 -5.20 3.40
C ALA A 217 -58.27 -4.90 3.20
N ILE A 218 -57.88 -4.31 2.05
CA ILE A 218 -56.49 -3.90 1.78
C ILE A 218 -56.00 -2.89 2.82
N ASP A 219 -56.84 -1.94 3.24
CA ASP A 219 -56.46 -0.91 4.22
C ASP A 219 -56.27 -1.50 5.64
N ILE A 220 -57.09 -2.48 6.04
CA ILE A 220 -56.89 -3.25 7.29
C ILE A 220 -55.58 -4.05 7.22
N VAL A 221 -55.38 -4.80 6.13
CA VAL A 221 -54.18 -5.65 5.95
C VAL A 221 -52.91 -4.82 5.94
N ARG A 222 -52.90 -3.67 5.21
CA ARG A 222 -51.78 -2.72 5.21
C ARG A 222 -51.50 -2.18 6.61
N ARG A 223 -52.53 -1.75 7.35
CA ARG A 223 -52.39 -1.15 8.69
C ARG A 223 -51.70 -2.11 9.66
N GLU A 224 -52.20 -3.34 9.77
CA GLU A 224 -51.64 -4.32 10.71
C GLU A 224 -50.26 -4.83 10.25
N TRP A 225 -50.08 -5.09 8.95
CA TRP A 225 -48.80 -5.53 8.40
C TRP A 225 -47.67 -4.51 8.63
N ILE A 226 -47.89 -3.24 8.34
CA ILE A 226 -46.91 -2.17 8.60
C ILE A 226 -46.67 -2.01 10.12
N GLN A 227 -47.70 -2.11 10.96
CA GLN A 227 -47.54 -2.02 12.42
C GLN A 227 -46.68 -3.17 13.01
N ILE A 228 -46.65 -4.34 12.38
CA ILE A 228 -45.86 -5.50 12.84
C ILE A 228 -44.45 -5.53 12.22
N SER A 229 -44.29 -5.13 10.96
CA SER A 229 -43.05 -5.31 10.18
C SER A 229 -42.20 -4.07 9.98
N SER A 230 -42.67 -2.88 10.39
CA SER A 230 -42.10 -1.59 9.95
C SER A 230 -41.88 -0.57 11.08
N THR A 231 -42.03 -0.96 12.36
CA THR A 231 -41.61 -0.12 13.50
C THR A 231 -40.13 -0.33 13.79
N LYS A 232 -39.45 0.63 14.43
CA LYS A 232 -38.04 0.48 14.83
C LYS A 232 -37.83 -0.63 15.87
N GLU A 233 -38.88 -0.92 16.64
CA GLU A 233 -38.95 -1.98 17.67
C GLU A 233 -39.68 -3.24 17.14
N ALA A 234 -39.68 -3.45 15.81
CA ALA A 234 -40.23 -4.66 15.21
C ALA A 234 -39.39 -5.89 15.56
N ASP A 235 -40.06 -6.98 15.91
CA ASP A 235 -39.46 -8.26 16.28
C ASP A 235 -39.53 -9.25 15.11
N ALA A 236 -38.35 -9.73 14.68
CA ALA A 236 -38.22 -10.63 13.53
C ALA A 236 -39.07 -11.90 13.67
N HIS A 237 -39.15 -12.45 14.88
CA HIS A 237 -39.95 -13.61 15.20
C HIS A 237 -41.46 -13.37 14.95
N ARG A 238 -42.00 -12.24 15.40
CA ARG A 238 -43.40 -11.89 15.13
C ARG A 238 -43.69 -11.57 13.66
N VAL A 239 -42.70 -11.10 12.90
CA VAL A 239 -42.83 -10.95 11.44
C VAL A 239 -42.90 -12.32 10.77
N GLU A 240 -42.02 -13.26 11.17
CA GLU A 240 -42.01 -14.66 10.74
C GLU A 240 -43.36 -15.34 11.02
N ASP A 241 -43.92 -15.25 12.23
CA ASP A 241 -45.25 -15.83 12.57
C ASP A 241 -46.38 -15.33 11.64
N TYR A 242 -46.35 -14.05 11.28
CA TYR A 242 -47.34 -13.45 10.37
C TYR A 242 -47.13 -13.92 8.93
N MET A 243 -45.88 -14.08 8.50
CA MET A 243 -45.54 -14.59 7.17
C MET A 243 -45.92 -16.07 7.03
N ASP A 244 -45.56 -16.92 8.00
CA ASP A 244 -46.00 -18.33 8.12
C ASP A 244 -47.53 -18.42 7.99
N TYR A 245 -48.28 -17.62 8.77
CA TYR A 245 -49.74 -17.64 8.75
C TYR A 245 -50.29 -17.29 7.35
N ILE A 246 -49.77 -16.25 6.71
CA ILE A 246 -50.23 -15.80 5.39
C ILE A 246 -49.83 -16.81 4.30
N GLU A 247 -48.66 -17.46 4.40
CA GLU A 247 -48.23 -18.53 3.50
C GLU A 247 -49.21 -19.70 3.51
N THR A 248 -49.66 -20.15 4.70
CA THR A 248 -50.67 -21.23 4.80
C THR A 248 -52.00 -20.91 4.11
N LEU A 249 -52.31 -19.64 3.86
CA LEU A 249 -53.51 -19.21 3.12
C LEU A 249 -53.29 -19.17 1.60
N SER A 250 -52.15 -18.67 1.14
CA SER A 250 -51.73 -18.63 -0.28
C SER A 250 -50.38 -17.91 -0.44
N MET A 251 -49.43 -18.50 -1.18
CA MET A 251 -48.19 -17.82 -1.60
C MET A 251 -48.46 -16.51 -2.38
N ALA A 252 -49.50 -16.47 -3.21
CA ALA A 252 -49.88 -15.26 -3.94
C ALA A 252 -50.50 -14.19 -3.02
N LEU A 253 -51.01 -14.57 -1.84
CA LEU A 253 -51.40 -13.64 -0.80
C LEU A 253 -50.17 -13.12 -0.04
N LEU A 254 -49.19 -13.98 0.26
CA LEU A 254 -47.93 -13.55 0.88
C LEU A 254 -47.19 -12.54 0.00
N GLU A 255 -47.04 -12.82 -1.30
CA GLU A 255 -46.50 -11.89 -2.29
C GLU A 255 -47.27 -10.55 -2.32
N ARG A 256 -48.61 -10.62 -2.23
CA ARG A 256 -49.46 -9.43 -2.21
C ARG A 256 -49.24 -8.59 -0.95
N VAL A 257 -49.05 -9.22 0.22
CA VAL A 257 -48.92 -8.54 1.52
C VAL A 257 -47.51 -8.02 1.78
N ALA A 258 -46.47 -8.82 1.54
CA ALA A 258 -45.07 -8.43 1.74
C ALA A 258 -44.70 -7.15 0.96
N ASN A 259 -45.34 -6.94 -0.19
CA ASN A 259 -45.15 -5.79 -1.06
C ASN A 259 -46.24 -4.70 -0.93
N LEU A 260 -47.12 -4.76 0.09
CA LEU A 260 -48.02 -3.64 0.38
C LEU A 260 -47.21 -2.41 0.78
N SER A 261 -47.46 -1.30 0.08
CA SER A 261 -46.90 0.00 0.44
C SER A 261 -47.84 0.78 1.36
N ASP A 262 -47.26 1.65 2.17
CA ASP A 262 -47.96 2.70 2.91
C ASP A 262 -48.46 3.84 1.98
N ASN A 263 -48.99 4.92 2.58
CA ASN A 263 -49.40 6.13 1.84
C ASN A 263 -48.23 6.90 1.21
N ASN A 264 -46.99 6.67 1.64
CA ASN A 264 -45.77 7.25 1.08
C ASN A 264 -45.08 6.34 0.05
N GLY A 265 -45.58 5.12 -0.17
CA GLY A 265 -44.98 4.15 -1.09
C GLY A 265 -43.90 3.25 -0.46
N ASN A 266 -43.64 3.37 0.85
CA ASN A 266 -42.72 2.50 1.57
C ASN A 266 -43.37 1.13 1.82
N THR A 267 -42.67 0.05 1.47
CA THR A 267 -43.01 -1.34 1.87
C THR A 267 -42.28 -1.72 3.17
N ALA A 268 -42.60 -2.88 3.75
CA ALA A 268 -41.90 -3.42 4.93
C ALA A 268 -40.36 -3.41 4.74
N LEU A 269 -39.87 -3.81 3.56
CA LEU A 269 -38.44 -3.83 3.24
C LEU A 269 -37.80 -2.42 3.23
N HIS A 270 -38.55 -1.35 2.93
CA HIS A 270 -38.02 0.02 3.04
C HIS A 270 -37.76 0.38 4.51
N TYR A 271 -38.68 0.03 5.41
CA TYR A 271 -38.56 0.33 6.84
C TYR A 271 -37.52 -0.54 7.53
N ALA A 272 -37.51 -1.85 7.27
CA ALA A 272 -36.53 -2.78 7.85
C ALA A 272 -35.08 -2.36 7.51
N VAL A 273 -34.81 -1.97 6.25
CA VAL A 273 -33.51 -1.41 5.85
C VAL A 273 -33.25 -0.06 6.53
N SER A 274 -34.22 0.86 6.51
CA SER A 274 -34.09 2.20 7.12
C SER A 274 -33.91 2.16 8.65
N HIS A 275 -34.24 1.05 9.31
CA HIS A 275 -34.04 0.83 10.74
C HIS A 275 -32.89 -0.14 11.04
N SER A 276 -32.18 -0.63 10.01
CA SER A 276 -31.07 -1.60 10.14
C SER A 276 -31.48 -2.91 10.86
N GLN A 277 -32.69 -3.39 10.58
CA GLN A 277 -33.28 -4.63 11.10
C GLN A 277 -32.95 -5.81 10.18
N TRP A 278 -31.68 -6.21 10.17
CA TRP A 278 -31.15 -7.14 9.17
C TRP A 278 -31.80 -8.53 9.21
N ASP A 279 -32.30 -8.99 10.36
CA ASP A 279 -33.05 -10.24 10.47
C ASP A 279 -34.38 -10.18 9.71
N ILE A 280 -35.12 -9.07 9.83
CA ILE A 280 -36.36 -8.81 9.07
C ILE A 280 -36.04 -8.65 7.58
N VAL A 281 -34.91 -8.02 7.23
CA VAL A 281 -34.44 -7.96 5.84
C VAL A 281 -34.16 -9.37 5.29
N SER A 282 -33.49 -10.25 6.05
CA SER A 282 -33.26 -11.63 5.59
C SER A 282 -34.57 -12.39 5.43
N LEU A 283 -35.46 -12.40 6.44
CA LEU A 283 -36.77 -13.06 6.37
C LEU A 283 -37.58 -12.63 5.13
N LEU A 284 -37.63 -11.34 4.83
CA LEU A 284 -38.29 -10.81 3.64
C LEU A 284 -37.63 -11.29 2.33
N LEU A 285 -36.30 -11.40 2.28
CA LEU A 285 -35.56 -11.93 1.11
C LEU A 285 -35.58 -13.48 1.03
N ASP A 286 -35.77 -14.19 2.14
CA ASP A 286 -35.85 -15.66 2.23
C ASP A 286 -37.20 -16.18 1.74
N SER A 287 -38.27 -15.39 1.93
CA SER A 287 -39.60 -15.65 1.36
C SER A 287 -39.63 -15.70 -0.17
N LYS A 288 -38.63 -15.10 -0.84
CA LYS A 288 -38.50 -14.96 -2.31
C LYS A 288 -39.68 -14.25 -3.02
N VAL A 289 -40.64 -13.70 -2.26
CA VAL A 289 -41.77 -12.94 -2.81
C VAL A 289 -41.62 -11.43 -2.67
N CYS A 290 -40.60 -10.94 -1.97
CA CYS A 290 -40.38 -9.49 -1.80
C CYS A 290 -39.68 -8.86 -3.02
N TYR A 291 -40.07 -7.62 -3.36
CA TYR A 291 -39.60 -6.89 -4.54
C TYR A 291 -38.67 -5.71 -4.16
N PRO A 292 -37.34 -5.90 -4.07
CA PRO A 292 -36.37 -4.85 -3.71
C PRO A 292 -36.22 -3.75 -4.77
N GLN A 293 -36.80 -3.92 -5.96
CA GLN A 293 -36.85 -2.92 -7.02
C GLN A 293 -37.99 -1.89 -6.88
N LEU A 294 -38.94 -2.10 -5.96
CA LEU A 294 -40.02 -1.14 -5.73
C LEU A 294 -39.51 0.20 -5.17
N ARG A 295 -40.13 1.29 -5.61
CA ARG A 295 -39.81 2.66 -5.17
C ARG A 295 -40.94 3.29 -4.37
N ASN A 296 -40.57 4.02 -3.33
CA ASN A 296 -41.47 4.92 -2.63
C ASN A 296 -41.73 6.22 -3.45
N LYS A 297 -42.63 7.08 -2.96
CA LYS A 297 -43.00 8.35 -3.63
C LYS A 297 -41.86 9.37 -3.69
N ALA A 298 -40.84 9.25 -2.84
CA ALA A 298 -39.62 10.07 -2.93
C ALA A 298 -38.67 9.57 -4.05
N GLY A 299 -38.87 8.36 -4.55
CA GLY A 299 -38.09 7.76 -5.64
C GLY A 299 -36.96 6.83 -5.18
N TYR A 300 -36.86 6.55 -3.88
CA TYR A 300 -35.89 5.61 -3.33
C TYR A 300 -36.44 4.18 -3.36
N SER A 301 -35.58 3.21 -3.66
CA SER A 301 -35.83 1.78 -3.43
C SER A 301 -35.03 1.28 -2.21
N PRO A 302 -35.34 0.11 -1.62
CA PRO A 302 -34.60 -0.41 -0.47
C PRO A 302 -33.07 -0.50 -0.66
N PRO A 303 -32.51 -0.90 -1.82
CA PRO A 303 -31.07 -0.81 -2.08
C PRO A 303 -30.48 0.60 -1.96
N MET A 304 -31.24 1.66 -2.26
CA MET A 304 -30.79 3.04 -2.08
C MET A 304 -30.78 3.47 -0.62
N LEU A 305 -31.70 2.94 0.20
CA LEU A 305 -31.68 3.16 1.65
C LEU A 305 -30.56 2.34 2.30
N ALA A 306 -30.30 1.14 1.79
CA ALA A 306 -29.21 0.26 2.23
C ALA A 306 -27.83 0.86 1.96
N ALA A 307 -27.68 1.62 0.87
CA ALA A 307 -26.45 2.36 0.55
C ALA A 307 -26.01 3.33 1.66
N LEU A 308 -26.93 3.83 2.49
CA LEU A 308 -26.67 4.81 3.57
C LEU A 308 -26.28 4.15 4.90
N ALA A 309 -26.46 2.83 5.01
CA ALA A 309 -26.36 2.08 6.26
C ALA A 309 -24.92 2.00 6.82
N GLN A 310 -24.81 1.62 8.10
CA GLN A 310 -23.56 1.36 8.79
C GLN A 310 -23.61 -0.05 9.39
N PRO A 311 -23.27 -1.09 8.62
CA PRO A 311 -23.27 -2.47 9.12
C PRO A 311 -22.20 -2.65 10.19
N LYS A 312 -22.58 -3.26 11.32
CA LYS A 312 -21.71 -3.39 12.52
C LYS A 312 -20.88 -4.67 12.55
N ASN A 313 -21.29 -5.70 11.81
CA ASN A 313 -20.67 -7.02 11.82
C ASN A 313 -20.81 -7.72 10.46
N THR A 314 -20.12 -8.85 10.30
CA THR A 314 -20.08 -9.63 9.06
C THR A 314 -21.44 -10.16 8.59
N THR A 315 -22.36 -10.47 9.51
CA THR A 315 -23.70 -10.96 9.18
C THR A 315 -24.53 -9.85 8.52
N GLU A 316 -24.45 -8.62 9.02
CA GLU A 316 -25.10 -7.44 8.42
C GLU A 316 -24.57 -7.16 7.01
N LEU A 317 -23.25 -7.33 6.80
CA LEU A 317 -22.63 -7.23 5.47
C LEU A 317 -23.12 -8.32 4.49
N GLN A 318 -23.33 -9.56 4.95
CA GLN A 318 -23.87 -10.64 4.12
C GLN A 318 -25.33 -10.39 3.71
N VAL A 319 -26.15 -9.83 4.61
CA VAL A 319 -27.53 -9.43 4.29
C VAL A 319 -27.56 -8.28 3.27
N LEU A 320 -26.64 -7.32 3.38
CA LEU A 320 -26.47 -6.24 2.40
C LEU A 320 -26.01 -6.76 1.03
N GLU A 321 -24.97 -7.61 0.99
CA GLU A 321 -24.47 -8.24 -0.24
C GLU A 321 -25.61 -8.98 -0.98
N ARG A 322 -26.39 -9.77 -0.24
CA ARG A 322 -27.58 -10.45 -0.75
C ARG A 322 -28.62 -9.47 -1.29
N LEU A 323 -28.96 -8.41 -0.56
CA LEU A 323 -29.93 -7.40 -1.00
C LEU A 323 -29.50 -6.71 -2.31
N PHE A 324 -28.22 -6.38 -2.44
CA PHE A 324 -27.67 -5.80 -3.68
C PHE A 324 -27.66 -6.80 -4.84
N SER A 325 -27.35 -8.08 -4.60
CA SER A 325 -27.38 -9.13 -5.64
C SER A 325 -28.77 -9.41 -6.24
N LEU A 326 -29.85 -8.97 -5.56
CA LEU A 326 -31.24 -9.21 -5.93
C LEU A 326 -31.91 -7.98 -6.60
N ALA A 327 -31.18 -6.91 -6.87
CA ALA A 327 -31.70 -5.68 -7.45
C ALA A 327 -30.73 -5.03 -8.45
N ASP A 328 -31.23 -4.13 -9.29
CA ASP A 328 -30.36 -3.25 -10.09
C ASP A 328 -29.76 -2.17 -9.19
N VAL A 329 -28.42 -2.20 -9.03
CA VAL A 329 -27.64 -1.24 -8.24
C VAL A 329 -27.31 0.05 -9.01
N ASN A 330 -27.71 0.17 -10.29
CA ASN A 330 -27.40 1.30 -11.17
C ASN A 330 -28.56 2.27 -11.38
N VAL A 331 -29.76 2.01 -10.84
CA VAL A 331 -30.93 2.87 -11.07
C VAL A 331 -30.71 4.25 -10.44
N LYS A 332 -30.96 5.33 -11.19
CA LYS A 332 -30.85 6.73 -10.73
C LYS A 332 -32.06 7.14 -9.87
N ALA A 333 -31.84 7.79 -8.73
CA ALA A 333 -32.89 8.28 -7.84
C ALA A 333 -33.75 9.35 -8.53
N THR A 334 -35.04 9.44 -8.18
CA THR A 334 -35.95 10.40 -8.83
C THR A 334 -35.61 11.86 -8.50
N GLN A 335 -35.03 12.10 -7.32
CA GLN A 335 -34.41 13.39 -6.96
C GLN A 335 -32.90 13.29 -7.18
N HIS A 336 -32.28 14.35 -7.70
CA HIS A 336 -30.83 14.48 -7.98
C HIS A 336 -30.19 13.41 -8.88
N GLY A 337 -30.90 12.37 -9.32
CA GLY A 337 -30.37 11.35 -10.23
C GLY A 337 -29.33 10.40 -9.62
N GLN A 338 -29.07 10.46 -8.32
CA GLN A 338 -27.98 9.70 -7.69
C GLN A 338 -28.21 8.19 -7.68
N THR A 339 -27.14 7.40 -7.83
CA THR A 339 -27.16 5.93 -7.71
C THR A 339 -26.96 5.50 -6.25
N PRO A 340 -27.30 4.24 -5.89
CA PRO A 340 -26.84 3.62 -4.64
C PRO A 340 -25.35 3.84 -4.36
N LEU A 341 -24.48 3.71 -5.38
CA LEU A 341 -23.04 3.94 -5.19
C LEU A 341 -22.76 5.38 -4.75
N MET A 342 -23.30 6.40 -5.43
CA MET A 342 -23.16 7.81 -5.04
C MET A 342 -23.66 8.10 -3.62
N LEU A 343 -24.83 7.54 -3.25
CA LEU A 343 -25.41 7.69 -1.91
C LEU A 343 -24.47 7.11 -0.84
N SER A 344 -23.85 5.95 -1.09
CA SER A 344 -22.87 5.35 -0.19
C SER A 344 -21.55 6.13 -0.14
N VAL A 345 -21.14 6.72 -1.27
CA VAL A 345 -19.94 7.57 -1.39
C VAL A 345 -20.08 8.81 -0.51
N SER A 346 -21.11 9.65 -0.71
CA SER A 346 -21.27 10.92 0.01
C SER A 346 -21.46 10.78 1.54
N HIS A 347 -21.63 9.55 2.04
CA HIS A 347 -21.72 9.23 3.46
C HIS A 347 -20.50 8.44 3.98
N GLY A 348 -19.41 8.37 3.22
CA GLY A 348 -18.16 7.71 3.62
C GLY A 348 -18.26 6.19 3.82
N ARG A 349 -19.26 5.52 3.24
CA ARG A 349 -19.58 4.10 3.53
C ARG A 349 -18.67 3.13 2.78
N VAL A 350 -17.39 3.08 3.14
CA VAL A 350 -16.33 2.31 2.44
C VAL A 350 -16.72 0.86 2.11
N GLU A 351 -17.21 0.10 3.09
CA GLU A 351 -17.58 -1.31 2.86
C GLU A 351 -18.88 -1.47 2.07
N VAL A 352 -19.83 -0.53 2.19
CA VAL A 352 -21.05 -0.54 1.37
C VAL A 352 -20.73 -0.19 -0.08
N CYS A 353 -19.78 0.73 -0.32
CA CYS A 353 -19.21 0.97 -1.65
C CYS A 353 -18.59 -0.32 -2.23
N ARG A 354 -17.83 -1.08 -1.41
CA ARG A 354 -17.23 -2.35 -1.84
C ARG A 354 -18.29 -3.37 -2.26
N LEU A 355 -19.35 -3.55 -1.47
CA LEU A 355 -20.45 -4.47 -1.79
C LEU A 355 -21.21 -4.04 -3.06
N LEU A 356 -21.47 -2.74 -3.24
CA LEU A 356 -22.13 -2.21 -4.44
C LEU A 356 -21.29 -2.41 -5.70
N LEU A 357 -19.97 -2.20 -5.62
CA LEU A 357 -19.04 -2.48 -6.72
C LEU A 357 -19.01 -3.98 -7.06
N ALA A 358 -18.96 -4.86 -6.04
CA ALA A 358 -19.03 -6.31 -6.23
C ALA A 358 -20.36 -6.77 -6.86
N ALA A 359 -21.46 -6.07 -6.58
CA ALA A 359 -22.77 -6.27 -7.20
C ALA A 359 -22.92 -5.65 -8.62
N GLY A 360 -21.86 -5.06 -9.19
CA GLY A 360 -21.86 -4.51 -10.54
C GLY A 360 -22.37 -3.05 -10.65
N ALA A 361 -22.10 -2.23 -9.63
CA ALA A 361 -22.33 -0.78 -9.73
C ALA A 361 -21.31 -0.12 -10.67
N ASN A 362 -21.81 0.54 -11.72
CA ASN A 362 -21.06 1.27 -12.71
C ASN A 362 -20.56 2.61 -12.14
N VAL A 363 -19.25 2.77 -12.04
CA VAL A 363 -18.56 3.94 -11.47
C VAL A 363 -18.75 5.23 -12.28
N ASN A 364 -19.09 5.10 -13.57
CA ASN A 364 -19.15 6.19 -14.56
C ASN A 364 -20.57 6.74 -14.78
N VAL A 365 -21.58 6.25 -14.06
CA VAL A 365 -22.91 6.89 -14.09
C VAL A 365 -22.76 8.32 -13.60
N GLN A 366 -23.32 9.27 -14.35
CA GLN A 366 -23.46 10.68 -13.94
C GLN A 366 -24.86 10.91 -13.37
N ASP A 367 -25.01 11.77 -12.37
CA ASP A 367 -26.27 12.08 -11.69
C ASP A 367 -27.13 13.13 -12.43
N ALA A 368 -27.80 14.08 -11.76
CA ALA A 368 -28.48 15.20 -12.42
C ALA A 368 -27.56 16.40 -12.70
N ASP A 369 -26.56 16.60 -11.85
CA ASP A 369 -25.61 17.71 -11.87
C ASP A 369 -24.35 17.36 -12.68
N GLY A 370 -24.30 16.14 -13.22
CA GLY A 370 -23.21 15.60 -14.03
C GLY A 370 -22.14 14.89 -13.20
N SER A 371 -22.30 14.86 -11.88
CA SER A 371 -21.34 14.27 -10.95
C SER A 371 -21.32 12.74 -11.06
N THR A 372 -20.11 12.18 -11.01
CA THR A 372 -19.84 10.73 -10.91
C THR A 372 -19.56 10.33 -9.47
N ALA A 373 -19.57 9.03 -9.19
CA ALA A 373 -19.15 8.50 -7.88
C ALA A 373 -17.74 8.97 -7.47
N LEU A 374 -16.81 9.14 -8.43
CA LEU A 374 -15.46 9.64 -8.14
C LEU A 374 -15.44 11.13 -7.84
N MET A 375 -16.27 11.93 -8.50
CA MET A 375 -16.40 13.37 -8.24
C MET A 375 -16.90 13.63 -6.82
N CYS A 376 -17.97 12.94 -6.39
CA CYS A 376 -18.47 13.02 -5.01
C CYS A 376 -17.40 12.59 -3.98
N ALA A 377 -16.66 11.49 -4.27
CA ALA A 377 -15.59 11.02 -3.39
C ALA A 377 -14.40 12.01 -3.29
N ALA A 378 -14.16 12.78 -4.35
CA ALA A 378 -13.11 13.78 -4.44
C ALA A 378 -13.48 15.10 -3.75
N GLU A 379 -14.73 15.53 -3.88
CA GLU A 379 -15.31 16.68 -3.18
C GLU A 379 -15.32 16.48 -1.67
N HIS A 380 -15.72 15.28 -1.20
CA HIS A 380 -15.91 14.98 0.22
C HIS A 380 -14.64 14.46 0.93
N GLY A 381 -13.47 14.49 0.27
CA GLY A 381 -12.20 14.11 0.89
C GLY A 381 -12.06 12.62 1.21
N HIS A 382 -12.81 11.74 0.55
CA HIS A 382 -12.92 10.32 0.91
C HIS A 382 -11.84 9.45 0.27
N THR A 383 -10.57 9.68 0.66
CA THR A 383 -9.38 9.00 0.10
C THR A 383 -9.47 7.46 0.05
N PRO A 384 -10.10 6.73 1.01
CA PRO A 384 -10.31 5.28 0.89
C PRO A 384 -11.25 4.90 -0.26
N ILE A 385 -12.33 5.66 -0.48
CA ILE A 385 -13.33 5.40 -1.52
C ILE A 385 -12.77 5.77 -2.89
N VAL A 386 -12.04 6.88 -2.99
CA VAL A 386 -11.25 7.22 -4.20
C VAL A 386 -10.35 6.06 -4.61
N LYS A 387 -9.65 5.41 -3.66
CA LYS A 387 -8.79 4.25 -3.95
C LYS A 387 -9.57 3.01 -4.39
N LEU A 388 -10.80 2.79 -3.91
CA LEU A 388 -11.67 1.69 -4.38
C LEU A 388 -12.21 1.96 -5.79
N LEU A 389 -12.57 3.20 -6.11
CA LEU A 389 -13.06 3.60 -7.43
C LEU A 389 -11.93 3.58 -8.47
N LEU A 390 -10.75 4.14 -8.14
CA LEU A 390 -9.54 4.06 -8.97
C LEU A 390 -8.96 2.64 -9.10
N ALA A 391 -9.56 1.62 -8.47
CA ALA A 391 -9.20 0.22 -8.70
C ALA A 391 -10.10 -0.48 -9.74
N GLN A 392 -11.17 0.17 -10.23
CA GLN A 392 -12.05 -0.41 -11.23
C GLN A 392 -11.46 -0.23 -12.65
N PRO A 393 -11.46 -1.27 -13.50
CA PRO A 393 -10.75 -1.26 -14.79
C PRO A 393 -11.45 -0.43 -15.88
N ASP A 394 -12.70 -0.03 -15.65
CA ASP A 394 -13.55 0.71 -16.58
C ASP A 394 -13.70 2.21 -16.24
N ILE A 395 -13.06 2.70 -15.16
CA ILE A 395 -13.28 4.07 -14.67
C ILE A 395 -12.79 5.16 -15.64
N ASP A 396 -13.66 6.10 -15.98
CA ASP A 396 -13.36 7.24 -16.84
C ASP A 396 -13.10 8.52 -16.02
N LEU A 397 -11.82 8.86 -15.93
CA LEU A 397 -11.30 10.03 -15.21
C LEU A 397 -11.37 11.34 -16.02
N GLN A 398 -11.87 11.30 -17.26
CA GLN A 398 -12.06 12.45 -18.15
C GLN A 398 -13.52 12.93 -18.23
N LEU A 399 -14.46 12.22 -17.59
CA LEU A 399 -15.83 12.68 -17.43
C LEU A 399 -15.87 14.04 -16.73
N LYS A 400 -16.89 14.84 -17.10
CA LYS A 400 -17.09 16.21 -16.62
C LYS A 400 -18.51 16.41 -16.12
N ASP A 401 -18.63 17.11 -15.01
CA ASP A 401 -19.92 17.61 -14.51
C ASP A 401 -20.49 18.73 -15.39
N ASN A 402 -21.65 19.27 -15.00
CA ASN A 402 -22.33 20.35 -15.74
C ASN A 402 -21.55 21.68 -15.75
N ASP A 403 -20.66 21.93 -14.77
CA ASP A 403 -19.78 23.09 -14.72
C ASP A 403 -18.49 22.87 -15.54
N GLY A 404 -18.30 21.67 -16.07
CA GLY A 404 -17.14 21.26 -16.86
C GLY A 404 -15.94 20.83 -16.00
N SER A 405 -16.10 20.71 -14.68
CA SER A 405 -15.08 20.23 -13.76
C SER A 405 -14.95 18.70 -13.85
N THR A 406 -13.78 18.19 -13.49
CA THR A 406 -13.42 16.76 -13.45
C THR A 406 -13.17 16.38 -12.00
N ALA A 407 -13.18 15.08 -11.66
CA ALA A 407 -12.82 14.66 -10.30
C ALA A 407 -11.43 15.17 -9.83
N LEU A 408 -10.50 15.44 -10.77
CA LEU A 408 -9.20 16.04 -10.48
C LEU A 408 -9.30 17.53 -10.10
N THR A 409 -10.09 18.33 -10.82
CA THR A 409 -10.25 19.77 -10.53
C THR A 409 -11.08 19.97 -9.26
N ILE A 410 -12.16 19.21 -9.09
CA ILE A 410 -12.96 19.18 -7.84
C ILE A 410 -12.07 18.86 -6.63
N ALA A 411 -11.20 17.84 -6.71
CA ALA A 411 -10.26 17.52 -5.62
C ALA A 411 -9.32 18.69 -5.28
N MET A 412 -8.89 19.46 -6.27
CA MET A 412 -7.99 20.60 -6.09
C MET A 412 -8.73 21.84 -5.56
N GLU A 413 -9.97 22.06 -6.00
CA GLU A 413 -10.86 23.15 -5.60
C GLU A 413 -11.37 22.96 -4.16
N ALA A 414 -11.73 21.73 -3.77
CA ALA A 414 -12.02 21.35 -2.38
C ALA A 414 -10.76 21.27 -1.48
N GLY A 415 -9.55 21.40 -2.05
CA GLY A 415 -8.29 21.41 -1.30
C GLY A 415 -7.72 20.03 -0.95
N HIS A 416 -8.37 18.94 -1.37
CA HIS A 416 -7.96 17.54 -1.21
C HIS A 416 -6.82 17.15 -2.17
N LYS A 417 -5.65 17.76 -1.94
CA LYS A 417 -4.45 17.64 -2.77
C LYS A 417 -3.90 16.21 -2.89
N ASP A 418 -4.09 15.39 -1.86
CA ASP A 418 -3.71 13.96 -1.87
C ASP A 418 -4.58 13.16 -2.86
N ILE A 419 -5.89 13.39 -2.86
CA ILE A 419 -6.84 12.77 -3.78
C ILE A 419 -6.58 13.24 -5.21
N GLY A 420 -6.40 14.54 -5.43
CA GLY A 420 -6.07 15.05 -6.76
C GLY A 420 -4.74 14.48 -7.29
N LEU A 421 -3.74 14.29 -6.42
CA LEU A 421 -2.50 13.61 -6.80
C LEU A 421 -2.73 12.13 -7.18
N LEU A 422 -3.58 11.40 -6.47
CA LEU A 422 -3.95 10.02 -6.81
C LEU A 422 -4.67 9.92 -8.17
N ILE A 423 -5.64 10.81 -8.42
CA ILE A 423 -6.38 10.87 -9.69
C ILE A 423 -5.45 11.26 -10.84
N TYR A 424 -4.60 12.27 -10.64
CA TYR A 424 -3.60 12.72 -11.62
C TYR A 424 -2.59 11.62 -11.96
N ALA A 425 -2.10 10.87 -10.97
CA ALA A 425 -1.20 9.75 -11.20
C ALA A 425 -1.89 8.68 -12.07
N HIS A 426 -3.09 8.25 -11.68
CA HIS A 426 -3.84 7.21 -12.39
C HIS A 426 -4.14 7.60 -13.86
N LEU A 427 -4.52 8.86 -14.08
CA LEU A 427 -4.74 9.46 -15.41
C LEU A 427 -3.55 9.32 -16.37
N ASN A 428 -2.33 9.47 -15.86
CA ASN A 428 -1.12 9.48 -16.68
C ASN A 428 -0.60 8.06 -16.97
N PHE A 429 -0.80 7.09 -16.08
CA PHE A 429 -0.40 5.70 -16.35
C PHE A 429 -1.23 5.04 -17.47
N HIS A 430 -2.54 5.30 -17.54
CA HIS A 430 -3.44 4.62 -18.48
C HIS A 430 -3.30 5.04 -19.95
N ARG A 431 -2.74 6.23 -20.25
CA ARG A 431 -2.50 6.69 -21.63
C ARG A 431 -1.42 5.88 -22.39
N SER A 432 -0.71 4.99 -21.71
CA SER A 432 0.45 4.24 -22.27
C SER A 432 0.09 3.19 -23.32
N ASN A 433 -1.14 2.66 -23.34
CA ASN A 433 -1.47 1.40 -24.02
C ASN A 433 -2.20 1.51 -25.37
N SER A 434 -2.54 2.71 -25.85
CA SER A 434 -3.59 2.89 -26.88
C SER A 434 -3.12 3.25 -28.31
N SER A 435 -1.83 3.11 -28.66
CA SER A 435 -1.32 3.53 -29.99
C SER A 435 -0.35 2.55 -30.66
N SER A 436 -0.85 1.65 -31.53
CA SER A 436 -0.02 0.82 -32.42
C SER A 436 -0.72 0.35 -33.71
N ALA A 437 -0.95 1.25 -34.68
CA ALA A 437 -1.54 0.88 -35.98
C ALA A 437 -1.16 1.79 -37.18
N ALA A 438 0.08 1.69 -37.68
CA ALA A 438 0.43 1.95 -39.10
C ALA A 438 1.89 1.54 -39.38
N SER A 439 2.14 0.77 -40.45
CA SER A 439 3.50 0.49 -40.92
C SER A 439 3.60 0.59 -42.45
N SER A 440 4.75 1.04 -42.95
CA SER A 440 5.11 1.09 -44.38
C SER A 440 6.64 1.19 -44.53
N PRO A 441 7.24 0.73 -45.66
CA PRO A 441 8.50 -0.02 -45.53
C PRO A 441 9.74 0.61 -46.21
N VAL A 442 10.88 0.43 -45.53
CA VAL A 442 12.19 -0.04 -46.09
C VAL A 442 12.94 0.82 -47.13
N GLN A 443 14.17 1.24 -46.79
CA GLN A 443 15.47 0.87 -47.41
C GLN A 443 16.65 1.43 -46.55
N PRO A 444 17.88 0.88 -46.60
CA PRO A 444 18.96 1.18 -45.64
C PRO A 444 20.12 2.03 -46.19
N SER A 445 20.92 2.63 -45.29
CA SER A 445 22.30 3.08 -45.55
C SER A 445 23.14 3.03 -44.25
N ALA A 446 24.47 3.18 -44.36
CA ALA A 446 25.42 2.75 -43.32
C ALA A 446 25.62 3.72 -42.12
N SER A 447 26.21 3.19 -41.05
CA SER A 447 26.46 3.80 -39.74
C SER A 447 27.41 5.02 -39.78
N PRO A 448 27.42 5.90 -38.74
CA PRO A 448 27.83 5.54 -37.37
C PRO A 448 26.74 5.66 -36.30
N ILE A 449 26.89 4.83 -35.25
CA ILE A 449 26.36 4.93 -33.86
C ILE A 449 25.17 5.91 -33.66
N PRO A 450 23.91 5.44 -33.71
CA PRO A 450 22.75 6.28 -33.44
C PRO A 450 22.54 6.49 -31.93
N SER A 451 22.42 7.74 -31.49
CA SER A 451 21.80 8.06 -30.20
C SER A 451 20.29 7.80 -30.29
N ILE A 452 19.83 6.69 -29.69
CA ILE A 452 18.45 6.22 -29.83
C ILE A 452 17.48 7.15 -29.08
N LYS A 453 16.92 8.13 -29.80
CA LYS A 453 15.77 8.91 -29.34
C LYS A 453 14.51 8.04 -29.36
N ARG A 454 14.32 7.19 -28.34
CA ARG A 454 13.03 6.51 -28.08
C ARG A 454 11.94 7.59 -27.95
N LYS A 455 10.98 7.63 -28.88
CA LYS A 455 9.76 8.46 -28.75
C LYS A 455 8.72 7.66 -27.96
N GLY A 456 8.61 7.95 -26.67
CA GLY A 456 7.64 7.36 -25.75
C GLY A 456 7.85 7.96 -24.35
N SER A 457 6.87 7.78 -23.47
CA SER A 457 7.04 8.06 -22.03
C SER A 457 8.14 7.17 -21.43
N PRO A 458 8.86 7.63 -20.38
CA PRO A 458 9.89 6.81 -19.74
C PRO A 458 9.25 5.60 -19.06
N LEU A 459 9.62 4.40 -19.52
CA LEU A 459 9.27 3.15 -18.84
C LEU A 459 9.96 3.07 -17.46
N PRO A 460 9.36 2.41 -16.46
CA PRO A 460 9.86 2.38 -15.09
C PRO A 460 11.13 1.52 -14.96
N ILE A 461 12.29 2.14 -15.19
CA ILE A 461 13.59 1.47 -15.10
C ILE A 461 14.05 1.19 -13.66
N VAL A 462 14.83 0.11 -13.50
CA VAL A 462 15.48 -0.32 -12.24
C VAL A 462 17.00 -0.27 -12.41
N GLN A 463 17.74 0.15 -11.39
CA GLN A 463 19.20 0.20 -11.43
C GLN A 463 19.83 -1.21 -11.38
N LEU A 464 21.00 -1.35 -12.00
CA LEU A 464 21.87 -2.52 -11.96
C LEU A 464 23.25 -2.12 -11.47
N HIS A 465 23.71 -2.77 -10.40
CA HIS A 465 25.00 -2.49 -9.76
C HIS A 465 25.87 -3.73 -9.71
N SER A 466 27.17 -3.59 -9.99
CA SER A 466 28.11 -4.72 -9.96
C SER A 466 28.66 -5.01 -8.56
N LEU A 467 28.59 -4.05 -7.63
CA LEU A 467 29.25 -4.11 -6.32
C LEU A 467 28.28 -4.15 -5.14
N ARG A 468 28.51 -5.11 -4.23
CA ARG A 468 27.86 -5.26 -2.91
C ARG A 468 28.90 -5.75 -1.90
N PRO A 469 28.72 -5.56 -0.57
CA PRO A 469 29.69 -5.98 0.45
C PRO A 469 29.68 -7.50 0.74
N ASN A 470 29.43 -8.33 -0.27
CA ASN A 470 29.38 -9.78 -0.19
C ASN A 470 29.81 -10.41 -1.52
N ASP A 471 30.58 -11.51 -1.48
CA ASP A 471 31.16 -12.11 -2.68
C ASP A 471 30.18 -13.02 -3.45
N VAL A 472 29.19 -13.61 -2.78
CA VAL A 472 28.09 -14.33 -3.40
C VAL A 472 27.16 -13.35 -4.12
N ASP A 473 26.78 -12.24 -3.49
CA ASP A 473 26.02 -11.15 -4.13
C ASP A 473 26.71 -10.71 -5.44
N VAL A 474 28.01 -10.41 -5.38
CA VAL A 474 28.80 -9.97 -6.55
C VAL A 474 28.82 -11.03 -7.66
N ARG A 475 28.93 -12.32 -7.35
CA ARG A 475 28.86 -13.40 -8.36
C ARG A 475 27.48 -13.55 -8.99
N LEU A 476 26.41 -13.37 -8.21
CA LEU A 476 25.03 -13.41 -8.69
C LEU A 476 24.75 -12.23 -9.64
N LEU A 477 25.19 -11.03 -9.26
CA LEU A 477 25.10 -9.82 -10.07
C LEU A 477 25.88 -9.97 -11.39
N ALA A 478 27.13 -10.44 -11.33
CA ALA A 478 27.93 -10.69 -12.53
C ALA A 478 27.23 -11.67 -13.51
N HIS A 479 26.50 -12.67 -13.01
CA HIS A 479 25.69 -13.55 -13.87
C HIS A 479 24.47 -12.84 -14.48
N THR A 480 23.75 -12.00 -13.71
CA THR A 480 22.65 -11.19 -14.26
C THR A 480 23.14 -10.25 -15.38
N HIS A 481 24.30 -9.58 -15.20
CA HIS A 481 24.88 -8.73 -16.24
C HIS A 481 25.26 -9.52 -17.51
N GLN A 482 25.82 -10.73 -17.38
CA GLN A 482 26.12 -11.62 -18.52
C GLN A 482 24.84 -12.07 -19.26
N LEU A 483 23.77 -12.38 -18.51
CA LEU A 483 22.48 -12.78 -19.06
C LEU A 483 21.83 -11.64 -19.87
N LEU A 484 21.84 -10.42 -19.33
CA LEU A 484 21.33 -9.23 -20.03
C LEU A 484 22.09 -8.95 -21.33
N GLN A 485 23.39 -9.20 -21.37
CA GLN A 485 24.23 -9.02 -22.57
C GLN A 485 24.01 -10.10 -23.65
N SER A 486 23.45 -11.26 -23.30
CA SER A 486 23.20 -12.36 -24.27
C SER A 486 21.76 -12.42 -24.76
N LEU A 487 20.79 -11.91 -23.99
CA LEU A 487 19.37 -12.07 -24.28
C LEU A 487 18.92 -11.49 -25.63
N GLU A 488 19.41 -10.34 -26.08
CA GLU A 488 19.01 -9.80 -27.39
C GLU A 488 19.46 -10.73 -28.54
N ALA A 489 20.69 -11.25 -28.47
CA ALA A 489 21.22 -12.18 -29.47
C ALA A 489 20.51 -13.54 -29.46
N GLU A 490 20.09 -14.03 -28.29
CA GLU A 490 19.34 -15.28 -28.14
C GLU A 490 17.87 -15.16 -28.57
N THR A 491 17.23 -14.02 -28.33
CA THR A 491 15.77 -13.85 -28.41
C THR A 491 15.30 -12.96 -29.56
N GLY A 492 16.13 -12.02 -30.02
CA GLY A 492 15.73 -10.92 -30.91
C GLY A 492 14.91 -9.83 -30.20
N ILE A 493 15.04 -9.71 -28.87
CA ILE A 493 14.35 -8.71 -28.05
C ILE A 493 15.38 -7.98 -27.18
N ASP A 494 15.48 -6.66 -27.36
CA ASP A 494 16.22 -5.75 -26.49
C ASP A 494 15.67 -5.84 -25.05
N PRO A 495 16.45 -6.27 -24.04
CA PRO A 495 16.01 -6.31 -22.65
C PRO A 495 15.97 -4.91 -21.99
N GLY A 496 16.33 -3.85 -22.73
CA GLY A 496 16.34 -2.46 -22.28
C GLY A 496 17.47 -2.14 -21.29
N TYR A 497 18.59 -2.86 -21.37
CA TYR A 497 19.76 -2.64 -20.51
C TYR A 497 20.62 -1.48 -21.04
N ILE A 498 20.66 -0.38 -20.30
CA ILE A 498 21.42 0.84 -20.61
C ILE A 498 22.61 0.93 -19.65
N VAL A 499 23.81 1.03 -20.23
CA VAL A 499 25.08 1.15 -19.48
C VAL A 499 25.50 2.63 -19.43
N ASN A 500 24.90 3.40 -18.52
CA ASN A 500 25.28 4.78 -18.23
C ASN A 500 26.15 4.93 -16.97
N GLY A 501 26.43 3.85 -16.25
CA GLY A 501 27.25 3.83 -15.04
C GLY A 501 26.44 3.98 -13.74
N GLY A 502 27.11 3.70 -12.63
CA GLY A 502 26.62 3.85 -11.26
C GLY A 502 27.62 4.61 -10.41
N LEU A 503 27.15 5.55 -9.58
CA LEU A 503 27.96 6.49 -8.81
C LEU A 503 27.43 6.58 -7.37
N PHE A 504 28.22 6.14 -6.40
CA PHE A 504 27.82 6.21 -4.98
C PHE A 504 28.51 7.40 -4.29
N ILE A 505 27.74 8.24 -3.61
CA ILE A 505 28.21 9.42 -2.86
C ILE A 505 28.61 9.04 -1.43
N ALA A 506 29.69 9.64 -0.92
CA ALA A 506 30.08 9.57 0.48
C ALA A 506 30.11 10.99 1.07
N SER A 507 29.17 11.31 1.96
CA SER A 507 29.17 12.55 2.77
C SER A 507 29.88 12.36 4.11
N SER A 508 30.35 11.14 4.40
CA SER A 508 31.24 10.79 5.51
C SER A 508 32.57 10.17 5.06
N LYS A 509 33.60 10.22 5.91
CA LYS A 509 34.90 9.56 5.63
C LYS A 509 34.80 8.06 5.77
N GLU A 510 33.94 7.65 6.70
CA GLU A 510 33.58 6.29 7.07
C GLU A 510 32.93 5.59 5.87
N ARG A 511 31.98 6.25 5.18
CA ARG A 511 31.42 5.78 3.90
C ARG A 511 32.47 5.71 2.80
N LEU A 512 33.35 6.71 2.70
CA LEU A 512 34.43 6.69 1.71
C LEU A 512 35.42 5.52 1.95
N ASP A 513 35.61 5.07 3.19
CA ASP A 513 36.39 3.88 3.53
C ASP A 513 35.62 2.57 3.26
N GLU A 514 34.29 2.53 3.45
CA GLU A 514 33.43 1.45 2.93
C GLU A 514 33.62 1.29 1.41
N TYR A 515 33.61 2.41 0.68
CA TYR A 515 33.77 2.43 -0.77
C TYR A 515 35.16 1.99 -1.25
N LYS A 516 36.23 2.33 -0.54
CA LYS A 516 37.59 1.78 -0.81
C LYS A 516 37.64 0.26 -0.61
N ARG A 517 36.91 -0.27 0.37
CA ARG A 517 36.77 -1.73 0.60
C ARG A 517 35.96 -2.39 -0.52
N LEU A 518 34.85 -1.79 -0.94
CA LEU A 518 34.05 -2.24 -2.09
C LEU A 518 34.86 -2.23 -3.40
N GLN A 519 35.64 -1.18 -3.68
CA GLN A 519 36.55 -1.14 -4.84
C GLN A 519 37.63 -2.23 -4.77
N THR A 520 38.11 -2.55 -3.57
CA THR A 520 39.10 -3.63 -3.35
C THR A 520 38.49 -5.02 -3.60
N LEU A 521 37.23 -5.23 -3.17
CA LEU A 521 36.46 -6.43 -3.51
C LEU A 521 36.20 -6.51 -5.02
N GLY A 522 35.80 -5.40 -5.65
CA GLY A 522 35.61 -5.30 -7.11
C GLY A 522 36.85 -5.71 -7.89
N LYS A 523 38.03 -5.19 -7.51
CA LYS A 523 39.33 -5.58 -8.09
C LYS A 523 39.61 -7.09 -7.97
N ALA A 524 39.23 -7.72 -6.86
CA ALA A 524 39.38 -9.18 -6.68
C ALA A 524 38.46 -10.01 -7.59
N PHE A 525 37.32 -9.45 -8.01
CA PHE A 525 36.37 -10.05 -8.94
C PHE A 525 36.50 -9.56 -10.40
N GLY A 526 37.51 -8.73 -10.71
CA GLY A 526 37.72 -8.16 -12.05
C GLY A 526 36.71 -7.08 -12.44
N ILE A 527 35.99 -6.51 -11.47
CA ILE A 527 35.00 -5.44 -11.68
C ILE A 527 35.69 -4.09 -11.68
N GLU A 528 35.63 -3.44 -12.84
CA GLU A 528 36.12 -2.11 -13.11
C GLU A 528 35.40 -1.08 -12.23
N SER A 529 36.14 -0.36 -11.38
CA SER A 529 35.58 0.63 -10.47
C SER A 529 36.64 1.62 -9.98
N TYR A 530 36.23 2.86 -9.74
CA TYR A 530 37.09 4.00 -9.44
C TYR A 530 36.60 4.74 -8.19
N VAL A 531 37.47 4.98 -7.22
CA VAL A 531 37.20 5.92 -6.14
C VAL A 531 37.71 7.29 -6.61
N LEU A 532 36.81 8.28 -6.66
CA LEU A 532 37.05 9.59 -7.24
C LEU A 532 37.02 10.70 -6.17
N GLY A 533 37.87 11.71 -6.32
CA GLY A 533 37.77 12.95 -5.52
C GLY A 533 36.60 13.85 -5.97
N PRO A 534 36.29 14.93 -5.22
CA PRO A 534 35.24 15.89 -5.58
C PRO A 534 35.45 16.51 -6.98
N GLU A 535 36.69 16.92 -7.26
CA GLU A 535 37.13 17.47 -8.55
C GLU A 535 36.95 16.51 -9.74
N GLU A 536 37.07 15.20 -9.52
CA GLU A 536 36.90 14.18 -10.56
C GLU A 536 35.42 13.82 -10.72
N THR A 537 34.70 13.73 -9.59
CA THR A 537 33.25 13.58 -9.53
C THR A 537 32.54 14.70 -10.28
N LYS A 538 32.93 15.96 -10.08
CA LYS A 538 32.37 17.14 -10.77
C LYS A 538 32.63 17.15 -12.27
N LYS A 539 33.72 16.52 -12.74
CA LYS A 539 34.04 16.36 -14.17
C LYS A 539 33.21 15.23 -14.81
N LEU A 540 32.94 14.16 -14.06
CA LEU A 540 32.06 13.06 -14.47
C LEU A 540 30.57 13.46 -14.44
N TYR A 541 30.17 14.26 -13.45
CA TYR A 541 28.79 14.68 -13.21
C TYR A 541 28.71 16.21 -12.98
N PRO A 542 28.78 17.04 -14.04
CA PRO A 542 28.77 18.50 -13.93
C PRO A 542 27.63 19.13 -13.11
N LEU A 543 26.45 18.49 -13.09
CA LEU A 543 25.26 18.98 -12.37
C LEU A 543 25.27 18.68 -10.85
N MET A 544 26.18 17.82 -10.36
CA MET A 544 26.25 17.41 -8.95
C MET A 544 26.92 18.52 -8.12
N ASN A 545 26.38 18.86 -6.94
CA ASN A 545 27.20 19.60 -5.97
C ASN A 545 28.20 18.64 -5.33
N VAL A 546 29.42 19.13 -5.07
CA VAL A 546 30.51 18.32 -4.49
C VAL A 546 31.19 18.99 -3.30
N ASP A 547 30.71 20.16 -2.86
CA ASP A 547 31.30 20.95 -1.78
C ASP A 547 31.26 20.23 -0.41
N ASP A 548 30.28 19.35 -0.24
CA ASP A 548 29.98 18.52 0.94
C ASP A 548 30.33 17.03 0.76
N VAL A 549 30.89 16.66 -0.39
CA VAL A 549 31.23 15.27 -0.74
C VAL A 549 32.69 14.97 -0.42
N TYR A 550 32.97 13.91 0.34
CA TYR A 550 34.36 13.47 0.59
C TYR A 550 34.97 12.72 -0.60
N GLY A 551 34.13 12.07 -1.40
CA GLY A 551 34.49 11.36 -2.62
C GLY A 551 33.34 10.47 -3.10
N THR A 552 33.55 9.77 -4.21
CA THR A 552 32.54 8.85 -4.77
C THR A 552 33.14 7.52 -5.20
N LEU A 553 32.30 6.49 -5.32
CA LEU A 553 32.63 5.22 -5.99
C LEU A 553 31.89 5.14 -7.33
N PHE A 554 32.63 5.14 -8.43
CA PHE A 554 32.11 5.02 -9.79
C PHE A 554 32.34 3.61 -10.36
N SER A 555 31.30 2.99 -10.90
CA SER A 555 31.37 1.80 -11.75
C SER A 555 30.84 2.14 -13.14
N PRO A 556 31.65 2.06 -14.22
CA PRO A 556 31.20 2.41 -15.57
C PRO A 556 30.34 1.34 -16.24
N ARG A 557 30.24 0.13 -15.67
CA ARG A 557 29.45 -1.01 -16.23
C ARG A 557 28.09 -1.19 -15.57
N ASP A 558 27.88 -0.47 -14.47
CA ASP A 558 26.59 -0.35 -13.80
C ASP A 558 25.64 0.49 -14.68
N GLY A 559 24.36 0.53 -14.35
CA GLY A 559 23.39 1.16 -15.23
C GLY A 559 21.95 0.91 -14.81
N VAL A 560 21.07 0.74 -15.80
CA VAL A 560 19.63 0.55 -15.61
C VAL A 560 19.05 -0.44 -16.61
N VAL A 561 17.94 -1.09 -16.26
CA VAL A 561 17.21 -2.03 -17.11
C VAL A 561 15.71 -1.74 -17.12
N ASP A 562 15.07 -2.03 -18.25
CA ASP A 562 13.63 -2.09 -18.44
C ASP A 562 13.07 -3.43 -17.89
N PRO A 563 12.29 -3.42 -16.79
CA PRO A 563 11.75 -4.66 -16.21
C PRO A 563 10.83 -5.43 -17.17
N ALA A 564 10.06 -4.73 -17.99
CA ALA A 564 9.13 -5.34 -18.93
C ALA A 564 9.89 -5.93 -20.13
N GLY A 565 10.88 -5.21 -20.65
CA GLY A 565 11.79 -5.70 -21.68
C GLY A 565 12.54 -6.96 -21.24
N PHE A 566 13.17 -6.94 -20.06
CA PHE A 566 13.91 -8.06 -19.50
C PHE A 566 13.03 -9.30 -19.27
N CYS A 567 11.86 -9.15 -18.62
CA CYS A 567 10.92 -10.25 -18.42
C CYS A 567 10.37 -10.82 -19.74
N THR A 568 10.15 -9.97 -20.75
CA THR A 568 9.70 -10.39 -22.10
C THR A 568 10.80 -11.18 -22.82
N ALA A 569 12.05 -10.75 -22.74
CA ALA A 569 13.19 -11.45 -23.32
C ALA A 569 13.40 -12.82 -22.63
N LEU A 570 13.42 -12.87 -21.29
CA LEU A 570 13.50 -14.13 -20.52
C LEU A 570 12.37 -15.10 -20.89
N THR A 571 11.13 -14.60 -21.02
CA THR A 571 9.97 -15.37 -21.46
C THR A 571 10.15 -15.91 -22.88
N ARG A 572 10.72 -15.12 -23.79
CA ARG A 572 11.02 -15.55 -25.17
C ARG A 572 12.11 -16.63 -25.22
N ALA A 573 13.15 -16.53 -24.40
CA ALA A 573 14.18 -17.56 -24.28
C ALA A 573 13.59 -18.87 -23.76
N ALA A 574 12.89 -18.82 -22.63
CA ALA A 574 12.26 -19.99 -22.00
C ALA A 574 11.25 -20.69 -22.94
N THR A 575 10.39 -19.93 -23.63
CA THR A 575 9.42 -20.50 -24.57
C THR A 575 10.09 -21.07 -25.84
N ARG A 576 11.18 -20.47 -26.35
CA ARG A 576 12.01 -21.09 -27.41
C ARG A 576 12.65 -22.40 -26.95
N ALA A 577 13.05 -22.51 -25.69
CA ALA A 577 13.54 -23.74 -25.07
C ALA A 577 12.44 -24.77 -24.73
N GLY A 578 11.17 -24.49 -25.05
CA GLY A 578 10.04 -25.42 -24.87
C GLY A 578 9.25 -25.26 -23.57
N ALA A 579 9.55 -24.25 -22.74
CA ALA A 579 8.72 -23.92 -21.59
C ALA A 579 7.32 -23.44 -22.03
N LYS A 580 6.32 -23.64 -21.17
CA LYS A 580 4.95 -23.15 -21.37
C LYS A 580 4.65 -22.05 -20.36
N VAL A 581 4.20 -20.91 -20.84
CA VAL A 581 3.62 -19.83 -20.03
C VAL A 581 2.10 -19.88 -20.20
N ILE A 582 1.37 -19.71 -19.09
CA ILE A 582 -0.10 -19.74 -19.06
C ILE A 582 -0.56 -18.55 -18.22
N GLU A 583 -0.92 -17.46 -18.89
CA GLU A 583 -1.45 -16.25 -18.26
C GLU A 583 -2.93 -16.43 -17.86
N ASP A 584 -3.47 -15.47 -17.09
CA ASP A 584 -4.81 -15.51 -16.48
C ASP A 584 -5.11 -16.85 -15.78
N CYS A 585 -4.11 -17.42 -15.09
CA CYS A 585 -4.14 -18.77 -14.54
C CYS A 585 -3.91 -18.74 -13.03
N VAL A 586 -4.91 -18.24 -12.31
CA VAL A 586 -4.85 -18.14 -10.84
C VAL A 586 -4.70 -19.52 -10.21
N VAL A 587 -3.65 -19.68 -9.40
CA VAL A 587 -3.43 -20.84 -8.54
C VAL A 587 -4.39 -20.77 -7.36
N THR A 588 -5.19 -21.82 -7.15
CA THR A 588 -6.23 -21.90 -6.12
C THR A 588 -5.93 -22.95 -5.04
N GLY A 589 -4.81 -23.66 -5.18
CA GLY A 589 -4.32 -24.62 -4.18
C GLY A 589 -3.17 -25.46 -4.71
N ILE A 590 -2.46 -26.14 -3.80
CA ILE A 590 -1.40 -27.09 -4.13
C ILE A 590 -1.72 -28.39 -3.40
N ASP A 591 -1.79 -29.48 -4.13
CA ASP A 591 -2.12 -30.80 -3.59
C ASP A 591 -0.84 -31.49 -3.13
N THR A 592 -0.89 -32.08 -1.93
CA THR A 592 0.24 -32.75 -1.29
C THR A 592 -0.17 -34.12 -0.77
N ASP A 593 0.79 -35.04 -0.61
CA ASP A 593 0.56 -36.32 0.07
C ASP A 593 1.59 -36.59 1.18
N ASN A 594 1.29 -37.59 2.01
CA ASN A 594 2.14 -38.07 3.10
C ASN A 594 2.87 -39.37 2.72
N SER A 595 3.22 -39.55 1.43
CA SER A 595 3.70 -40.84 0.89
C SER A 595 5.10 -41.28 1.34
N ASN A 596 5.86 -40.43 2.02
CA ASN A 596 7.20 -40.75 2.47
C ASN A 596 7.18 -41.59 3.76
N VAL A 597 7.98 -42.66 3.80
CA VAL A 597 8.28 -43.48 4.99
C VAL A 597 8.78 -42.63 6.18
N PHE A 598 9.43 -41.50 5.91
CA PHE A 598 9.89 -40.55 6.93
C PHE A 598 8.85 -39.46 7.32
N GLY A 599 7.59 -39.58 6.89
CA GLY A 599 6.49 -38.67 7.28
C GLY A 599 6.52 -37.26 6.66
N SER A 600 7.52 -36.93 5.83
CA SER A 600 7.56 -35.63 5.14
C SER A 600 6.48 -35.55 4.06
N ARG A 601 5.77 -34.42 3.97
CA ARG A 601 4.83 -34.16 2.88
C ARG A 601 5.55 -34.02 1.54
N GLN A 602 4.89 -34.36 0.43
CA GLN A 602 5.39 -34.14 -0.93
C GLN A 602 4.34 -33.49 -1.83
N VAL A 603 4.77 -32.57 -2.71
CA VAL A 603 3.92 -31.95 -3.74
C VAL A 603 3.45 -32.97 -4.80
N ARG A 604 2.20 -32.85 -5.26
CA ARG A 604 1.58 -33.72 -6.27
C ARG A 604 0.86 -33.00 -7.41
N ALA A 605 0.28 -31.83 -7.15
CA ALA A 605 -0.33 -31.02 -8.20
C ALA A 605 -0.50 -29.56 -7.78
N VAL A 606 -0.75 -28.70 -8.77
CA VAL A 606 -1.23 -27.32 -8.60
C VAL A 606 -2.66 -27.27 -9.15
N ARG A 607 -3.61 -26.82 -8.33
CA ARG A 607 -4.99 -26.51 -8.75
C ARG A 607 -5.06 -25.07 -9.27
N THR A 608 -5.76 -24.88 -10.37
CA THR A 608 -6.01 -23.57 -10.99
C THR A 608 -7.45 -23.49 -11.49
N LEU A 609 -7.94 -22.28 -11.79
CA LEU A 609 -9.23 -22.09 -12.46
C LEU A 609 -9.30 -22.73 -13.87
N LYS A 610 -8.14 -23.01 -14.50
CA LYS A 610 -8.02 -23.66 -15.81
C LYS A 610 -7.78 -25.19 -15.70
N GLY A 611 -7.91 -25.75 -14.50
CA GLY A 611 -7.72 -27.19 -14.21
C GLY A 611 -6.48 -27.50 -13.36
N THR A 612 -6.18 -28.78 -13.20
CA THR A 612 -5.13 -29.27 -12.28
C THR A 612 -3.87 -29.71 -13.03
N ILE A 613 -2.74 -29.08 -12.73
CA ILE A 613 -1.42 -29.39 -13.29
C ILE A 613 -0.71 -30.38 -12.35
N LYS A 614 -0.55 -31.64 -12.77
CA LYS A 614 0.19 -32.65 -12.00
C LYS A 614 1.69 -32.36 -12.05
N THR A 615 2.33 -32.27 -10.87
CA THR A 615 3.77 -32.00 -10.73
C THR A 615 4.28 -32.45 -9.36
N ASN A 616 5.51 -32.93 -9.29
CA ASN A 616 6.22 -33.17 -8.03
C ASN A 616 7.14 -32.00 -7.61
N CYS A 617 7.13 -30.91 -8.38
CA CYS A 617 7.94 -29.72 -8.12
C CYS A 617 7.14 -28.42 -8.38
N VAL A 618 7.20 -27.49 -7.43
CA VAL A 618 6.63 -26.13 -7.50
C VAL A 618 7.68 -25.16 -6.95
N ILE A 619 7.82 -24.01 -7.61
CA ILE A 619 8.72 -22.93 -7.19
C ILE A 619 7.88 -21.68 -6.92
N ASN A 620 7.94 -21.18 -5.69
CA ASN A 620 7.16 -20.05 -5.20
C ASN A 620 7.84 -18.72 -5.55
N CYS A 621 7.64 -18.27 -6.79
CA CYS A 621 8.19 -17.03 -7.34
C CYS A 621 7.19 -15.86 -7.36
N THR A 622 6.11 -15.90 -6.57
CA THR A 622 4.99 -14.93 -6.66
C THR A 622 5.23 -13.60 -5.94
N GLY A 623 6.48 -13.22 -5.68
CA GLY A 623 6.85 -11.92 -5.11
C GLY A 623 6.13 -11.63 -3.78
N ALA A 624 5.36 -10.54 -3.73
CA ALA A 624 4.55 -10.14 -2.58
C ALA A 624 3.49 -11.18 -2.18
N TRP A 625 3.02 -12.03 -3.10
CA TRP A 625 2.03 -13.08 -2.83
C TRP A 625 2.63 -14.39 -2.36
N ALA A 626 3.95 -14.48 -2.16
CA ALA A 626 4.59 -15.73 -1.75
C ALA A 626 4.07 -16.27 -0.39
N PRO A 627 3.74 -15.46 0.63
CA PRO A 627 3.08 -15.94 1.86
C PRO A 627 1.71 -16.56 1.61
N TYR A 628 0.91 -16.01 0.69
CA TYR A 628 -0.40 -16.56 0.33
C TYR A 628 -0.27 -17.94 -0.33
N VAL A 629 0.71 -18.11 -1.23
CA VAL A 629 1.02 -19.42 -1.85
C VAL A 629 1.57 -20.42 -0.82
N GLY A 630 2.37 -19.97 0.15
CA GLY A 630 2.82 -20.80 1.27
C GLY A 630 1.66 -21.23 2.19
N ALA A 631 0.71 -20.34 2.46
CA ALA A 631 -0.48 -20.62 3.28
C ALA A 631 -1.33 -21.76 2.71
N MET A 632 -1.45 -21.88 1.37
CA MET A 632 -2.13 -23.00 0.69
C MET A 632 -1.62 -24.39 1.12
N VAL A 633 -0.40 -24.47 1.67
CA VAL A 633 0.25 -25.70 2.13
C VAL A 633 0.74 -25.62 3.57
N ASN A 634 0.28 -24.64 4.38
CA ASN A 634 0.76 -24.40 5.75
C ASN A 634 2.31 -24.34 5.84
N VAL A 635 2.91 -23.66 4.85
CA VAL A 635 4.34 -23.31 4.82
C VAL A 635 4.44 -21.81 5.10
N PRO A 636 5.03 -21.40 6.23
CA PRO A 636 5.28 -19.98 6.49
C PRO A 636 6.34 -19.44 5.53
N VAL A 637 6.17 -18.20 5.07
CA VAL A 637 7.17 -17.49 4.25
C VAL A 637 7.57 -16.23 5.02
N PRO A 638 8.79 -16.16 5.58
CA PRO A 638 9.22 -15.03 6.41
C PRO A 638 9.57 -13.80 5.55
N LEU A 639 8.53 -13.11 5.10
CA LEU A 639 8.61 -11.80 4.46
C LEU A 639 7.36 -10.97 4.81
N ILE A 640 7.48 -9.65 4.70
CA ILE A 640 6.36 -8.70 4.76
C ILE A 640 6.21 -8.00 3.40
N VAL A 641 5.01 -7.50 3.12
CA VAL A 641 4.72 -6.69 1.93
C VAL A 641 4.74 -5.22 2.32
N THR A 642 5.47 -4.40 1.56
CA THR A 642 5.77 -3.01 1.87
C THR A 642 5.52 -2.13 0.65
N LYS A 643 4.99 -0.93 0.86
CA LYS A 643 5.00 0.12 -0.19
C LYS A 643 6.39 0.72 -0.27
N HIS A 644 6.92 0.85 -1.47
CA HIS A 644 8.13 1.61 -1.75
C HIS A 644 7.79 2.57 -2.90
N ALA A 645 8.21 3.83 -2.78
CA ALA A 645 7.80 4.89 -3.68
C ALA A 645 8.98 5.54 -4.41
N TYR A 646 8.72 6.03 -5.62
CA TYR A 646 9.63 6.91 -6.32
C TYR A 646 8.85 8.07 -6.97
N VAL A 647 9.47 9.24 -6.97
CA VAL A 647 9.05 10.42 -7.74
C VAL A 647 9.74 10.38 -9.11
N VAL A 648 9.14 11.00 -10.13
CA VAL A 648 9.80 11.30 -11.40
C VAL A 648 9.74 12.81 -11.61
N THR A 649 10.87 13.42 -11.95
CA THR A 649 10.97 14.87 -12.17
C THR A 649 10.44 15.25 -13.56
N GLU A 650 10.18 16.54 -13.75
CA GLU A 650 10.19 17.14 -15.07
C GLU A 650 11.59 17.03 -15.73
N ARG A 651 11.71 17.48 -16.98
CA ARG A 651 12.97 17.52 -17.72
C ARG A 651 14.01 18.40 -17.01
N ILE A 652 15.23 17.87 -16.87
CA ILE A 652 16.42 18.57 -16.37
C ILE A 652 17.42 18.72 -17.52
N GLU A 653 17.77 19.96 -17.86
CA GLU A 653 18.73 20.18 -18.95
C GLU A 653 20.14 19.67 -18.57
N GLY A 654 20.78 18.97 -19.51
CA GLY A 654 22.12 18.39 -19.35
C GLY A 654 22.19 17.04 -18.63
N ILE A 655 21.14 16.56 -17.96
CA ILE A 655 21.18 15.31 -17.16
C ILE A 655 21.39 14.02 -17.99
N SER A 656 21.13 14.10 -19.29
CA SER A 656 21.03 12.93 -20.16
C SER A 656 22.35 12.19 -20.33
N GLY A 657 22.35 10.88 -20.07
CA GLY A 657 23.54 10.02 -20.16
C GLY A 657 24.47 10.08 -18.95
N MET A 658 24.17 10.85 -17.91
CA MET A 658 24.92 10.82 -16.66
C MET A 658 24.76 9.48 -15.92
N PRO A 659 25.72 9.08 -15.05
CA PRO A 659 25.59 7.91 -14.19
C PRO A 659 24.37 7.94 -13.28
N ASN A 660 23.88 6.77 -12.87
CA ASN A 660 22.84 6.67 -11.85
C ASN A 660 23.46 6.86 -10.45
N VAL A 661 22.83 7.64 -9.59
CA VAL A 661 23.41 8.04 -8.30
C VAL A 661 22.80 7.24 -7.14
N ARG A 662 23.60 6.94 -6.12
CA ARG A 662 23.12 6.58 -4.78
C ARG A 662 23.78 7.47 -3.73
N ASP A 663 22.96 8.05 -2.88
CA ASP A 663 23.41 8.60 -1.61
C ASP A 663 23.00 7.62 -0.51
N HIS A 664 23.97 6.82 -0.07
CA HIS A 664 23.75 5.86 1.01
C HIS A 664 23.70 6.53 2.39
N ASP A 665 24.20 7.76 2.53
CA ASP A 665 24.21 8.49 3.80
C ASP A 665 22.88 9.24 4.03
N SER A 666 22.17 9.63 2.96
CA SER A 666 20.80 10.19 3.02
C SER A 666 19.66 9.17 2.78
N SER A 667 19.97 7.89 2.54
CA SER A 667 19.00 6.83 2.15
C SER A 667 18.26 7.05 0.80
N ILE A 668 18.88 7.72 -0.19
CA ILE A 668 18.24 8.11 -1.47
C ILE A 668 18.97 7.55 -2.70
N TYR A 669 18.25 7.25 -3.78
CA TYR A 669 18.81 6.90 -5.09
C TYR A 669 18.16 7.66 -6.25
N PHE A 670 18.95 7.91 -7.29
CA PHE A 670 18.55 8.68 -8.48
C PHE A 670 18.82 7.87 -9.75
N LYS A 671 17.84 7.79 -10.65
CA LYS A 671 17.86 7.01 -11.89
C LYS A 671 17.67 7.96 -13.08
N VAL A 672 18.61 7.99 -14.03
CA VAL A 672 18.52 8.89 -15.20
C VAL A 672 17.56 8.30 -16.23
N GLN A 673 16.47 8.99 -16.51
CA GLN A 673 15.40 8.57 -17.41
C GLN A 673 15.31 9.49 -18.64
N GLY A 674 16.19 9.27 -19.62
CA GLY A 674 16.26 10.10 -20.81
C GLY A 674 16.80 11.49 -20.48
N ASP A 675 15.92 12.47 -20.25
CA ASP A 675 16.23 13.81 -19.75
C ASP A 675 15.51 14.20 -18.45
N SER A 676 14.97 13.23 -17.69
CA SER A 676 14.49 13.42 -16.31
C SER A 676 15.22 12.52 -15.28
N LEU A 677 14.92 12.70 -13.99
CA LEU A 677 15.35 11.81 -12.91
C LEU A 677 14.14 11.09 -12.30
N SER A 678 14.31 9.81 -11.99
CA SER A 678 13.45 9.09 -11.03
C SER A 678 14.18 8.95 -9.71
N VAL A 679 13.57 9.43 -8.62
CA VAL A 679 14.17 9.53 -7.29
C VAL A 679 13.35 8.68 -6.33
N GLY A 680 14.00 7.75 -5.61
CA GLY A 680 13.37 6.95 -4.56
C GLY A 680 14.30 6.86 -3.35
N GLY A 681 13.78 6.40 -2.21
CA GLY A 681 14.55 6.31 -0.98
C GLY A 681 13.90 5.37 0.03
N TYR A 682 14.58 5.14 1.14
CA TYR A 682 14.12 4.23 2.20
C TYR A 682 13.87 5.06 3.47
N GLU A 683 12.59 5.28 3.75
CA GLU A 683 12.07 5.93 4.94
C GLU A 683 12.20 5.08 6.22
N ASN A 684 12.12 5.72 7.38
CA ASN A 684 12.12 5.02 8.67
C ASN A 684 10.73 4.48 9.04
N ASP A 685 9.66 4.93 8.39
CA ASP A 685 8.25 4.64 8.67
C ASP A 685 7.52 3.89 7.52
N PRO A 686 8.11 2.82 6.94
CA PRO A 686 7.59 2.20 5.72
C PRO A 686 6.17 1.66 5.88
N VAL A 687 5.31 1.89 4.88
CA VAL A 687 3.91 1.46 4.94
C VAL A 687 3.77 0.00 4.56
N PHE A 688 3.73 -0.88 5.56
CA PHE A 688 3.39 -2.29 5.40
C PHE A 688 1.94 -2.52 4.92
N ILE A 689 1.70 -3.69 4.32
CA ILE A 689 0.39 -4.16 3.90
C ILE A 689 0.29 -5.65 4.21
N ASP A 690 -0.79 -6.10 4.86
CA ASP A 690 -0.93 -7.52 5.22
C ASP A 690 -1.36 -8.38 4.02
N GLN A 691 -2.00 -7.79 3.01
CA GLN A 691 -2.37 -8.44 1.75
C GLN A 691 -2.25 -7.46 0.57
N SER A 692 -1.64 -7.88 -0.54
CA SER A 692 -1.70 -7.12 -1.80
C SER A 692 -2.84 -7.60 -2.69
N THR A 693 -3.60 -6.66 -3.23
CA THR A 693 -4.59 -6.88 -4.30
C THR A 693 -4.09 -6.38 -5.68
N VAL A 694 -2.90 -5.77 -5.75
CA VAL A 694 -2.39 -5.09 -6.96
C VAL A 694 -0.92 -5.40 -7.23
N SER A 695 -0.49 -5.30 -8.49
CA SER A 695 0.92 -5.32 -8.86
C SER A 695 1.56 -3.97 -8.57
N GLY A 696 2.55 -3.93 -7.67
CA GLY A 696 3.18 -2.69 -7.23
C GLY A 696 3.99 -2.75 -5.93
N PRO A 697 3.51 -3.39 -4.83
CA PRO A 697 4.25 -3.39 -3.58
C PRO A 697 5.35 -4.46 -3.58
N GLU A 698 6.37 -4.23 -2.75
CA GLU A 698 7.59 -5.02 -2.71
C GLU A 698 7.63 -5.94 -1.48
N SER A 699 8.43 -7.01 -1.55
CA SER A 699 8.56 -7.99 -0.48
C SER A 699 9.88 -7.81 0.28
N PHE A 700 9.82 -7.50 1.57
CA PHE A 700 10.99 -7.34 2.45
C PHE A 700 11.13 -8.49 3.45
N THR A 701 12.37 -8.83 3.81
CA THR A 701 12.75 -10.02 4.59
C THR A 701 13.53 -9.68 5.86
N PRO A 702 13.45 -10.51 6.93
CA PRO A 702 14.09 -10.27 8.24
C PRO A 702 15.62 -10.07 8.29
N ASP A 703 16.33 -10.27 7.17
CA ASP A 703 17.78 -10.09 7.05
C ASP A 703 18.20 -9.44 5.71
N HIS A 704 17.24 -8.86 4.99
CA HIS A 704 17.44 -8.23 3.67
C HIS A 704 18.06 -9.16 2.59
N LYS A 705 17.85 -10.48 2.68
CA LYS A 705 18.27 -11.47 1.65
C LYS A 705 17.08 -12.25 1.05
N PRO A 706 17.07 -12.55 -0.27
CA PRO A 706 16.03 -13.36 -0.88
C PRO A 706 15.84 -14.74 -0.23
N LEU A 707 14.65 -15.32 -0.45
CA LEU A 707 14.26 -16.65 0.03
C LEU A 707 14.37 -17.65 -1.12
N LEU A 708 15.38 -18.53 -1.06
CA LEU A 708 15.67 -19.57 -2.06
C LEU A 708 15.74 -20.97 -1.42
N GLY A 709 15.58 -22.01 -2.24
CA GLY A 709 15.85 -23.40 -1.85
C GLY A 709 14.60 -24.20 -1.48
N GLU A 710 14.78 -25.48 -1.17
CA GLU A 710 13.68 -26.43 -0.88
C GLU A 710 13.15 -26.28 0.55
N GLU A 711 11.82 -26.27 0.68
CA GLU A 711 11.09 -26.21 1.94
C GLU A 711 11.30 -27.46 2.81
N PRO A 712 11.83 -27.34 4.05
CA PRO A 712 12.08 -28.49 4.92
C PRO A 712 10.87 -29.38 5.21
N THR A 713 9.68 -28.80 5.28
CA THR A 713 8.45 -29.50 5.68
C THR A 713 7.64 -30.05 4.50
N LEU A 714 8.05 -29.80 3.25
CA LEU A 714 7.32 -30.14 2.04
C LEU A 714 8.27 -30.37 0.85
N ARG A 715 8.57 -31.65 0.58
CA ARG A 715 9.43 -32.05 -0.55
C ARG A 715 8.83 -31.62 -1.89
N GLY A 716 9.66 -31.03 -2.74
CA GLY A 716 9.26 -30.50 -4.04
C GLY A 716 8.67 -29.08 -4.02
N PHE A 717 8.50 -28.45 -2.86
CA PHE A 717 8.16 -27.02 -2.79
C PHE A 717 9.44 -26.21 -2.58
N TYR A 718 9.72 -25.26 -3.46
CA TYR A 718 10.90 -24.40 -3.42
C TYR A 718 10.48 -22.94 -3.28
N HIS A 719 11.30 -22.13 -2.61
CA HIS A 719 11.10 -20.69 -2.54
C HIS A 719 11.96 -19.97 -3.60
N GLY A 720 11.47 -18.83 -4.08
CA GLY A 720 12.11 -18.00 -5.10
C GLY A 720 11.63 -16.56 -5.03
N CYS A 721 11.60 -15.98 -3.83
CA CYS A 721 10.86 -14.75 -3.49
C CYS A 721 11.63 -13.87 -2.47
N GLY A 722 10.98 -12.84 -1.90
CA GLY A 722 11.57 -12.00 -0.84
C GLY A 722 12.70 -11.09 -1.31
N PHE A 723 12.61 -10.54 -2.52
CA PHE A 723 13.76 -9.91 -3.20
C PHE A 723 14.18 -8.50 -2.71
N ASN A 724 13.53 -7.90 -1.70
CA ASN A 724 13.92 -6.65 -1.04
C ASN A 724 14.24 -5.50 -2.01
N SER A 725 13.31 -5.14 -2.90
CA SER A 725 13.48 -4.17 -4.02
C SER A 725 14.58 -4.49 -5.06
N ALA A 726 15.38 -5.54 -4.86
CA ALA A 726 16.53 -5.89 -5.70
C ALA A 726 16.24 -6.99 -6.74
N GLY A 727 14.96 -7.24 -7.07
CA GLY A 727 14.50 -8.36 -7.91
C GLY A 727 15.13 -8.39 -9.30
N MET A 728 15.22 -7.25 -9.99
CA MET A 728 15.84 -7.19 -11.33
C MET A 728 17.36 -7.37 -11.29
N MET A 729 18.02 -7.01 -10.18
CA MET A 729 19.46 -7.19 -10.01
C MET A 729 19.83 -8.66 -9.73
N PHE A 730 19.11 -9.30 -8.81
CA PHE A 730 19.41 -10.67 -8.39
C PHE A 730 18.68 -11.75 -9.21
N GLY A 731 17.63 -11.41 -9.97
CA GLY A 731 16.76 -12.39 -10.64
C GLY A 731 17.50 -13.37 -11.55
N GLY A 732 18.46 -12.90 -12.35
CA GLY A 732 19.29 -13.75 -13.22
C GLY A 732 20.17 -14.71 -12.41
N GLY A 733 21.04 -14.17 -11.56
CA GLY A 733 21.94 -14.96 -10.70
C GLY A 733 21.22 -15.94 -9.77
N CYS A 734 20.15 -15.50 -9.10
CA CYS A 734 19.36 -16.34 -8.19
C CYS A 734 18.57 -17.41 -8.96
N GLY A 735 17.98 -17.07 -10.12
CA GLY A 735 17.33 -18.05 -10.99
C GLY A 735 18.28 -19.15 -11.45
N TRP A 736 19.51 -18.79 -11.83
CA TRP A 736 20.58 -19.72 -12.19
C TRP A 736 20.98 -20.67 -11.05
N GLN A 737 21.17 -20.16 -9.84
CA GLN A 737 21.49 -21.01 -8.68
C GLN A 737 20.30 -21.86 -8.21
N LEU A 738 19.08 -21.32 -8.25
CA LEU A 738 17.86 -22.05 -7.89
C LEU A 738 17.55 -23.17 -8.89
N ALA A 739 17.75 -22.95 -10.19
CA ALA A 739 17.63 -23.99 -11.22
C ALA A 739 18.61 -25.15 -10.98
N LYS A 740 19.87 -24.85 -10.61
CA LYS A 740 20.83 -25.89 -10.19
C LYS A 740 20.37 -26.61 -8.93
N TRP A 741 19.83 -25.89 -7.95
CA TRP A 741 19.29 -26.46 -6.71
C TRP A 741 18.16 -27.47 -6.96
N VAL A 742 17.24 -27.16 -7.87
CA VAL A 742 16.13 -28.04 -8.27
C VAL A 742 16.63 -29.25 -9.06
N VAL A 743 17.55 -29.07 -10.01
CA VAL A 743 18.02 -30.15 -10.91
C VAL A 743 19.06 -31.07 -10.26
N GLN A 744 19.92 -30.53 -9.38
CA GLN A 744 21.09 -31.22 -8.81
C GLN A 744 20.98 -31.45 -7.29
N GLY A 745 19.92 -30.97 -6.64
CA GLY A 745 19.73 -31.01 -5.19
C GLY A 745 20.56 -29.99 -4.40
N ARG A 746 21.42 -29.19 -5.06
CA ARG A 746 22.28 -28.17 -4.43
C ARG A 746 22.67 -27.05 -5.40
N PRO A 747 23.00 -25.84 -4.90
CA PRO A 747 23.63 -24.78 -5.69
C PRO A 747 25.15 -25.05 -5.90
N ASP A 748 25.78 -24.23 -6.76
CA ASP A 748 27.23 -24.19 -6.96
C ASP A 748 27.93 -23.19 -6.01
N LEU A 749 27.23 -22.13 -5.63
CA LEU A 749 27.72 -21.10 -4.69
C LEU A 749 27.29 -21.43 -3.25
N ASP A 750 27.96 -20.82 -2.27
CA ASP A 750 27.50 -20.88 -0.88
C ASP A 750 26.27 -19.99 -0.67
N MET A 751 25.11 -20.56 -0.98
CA MET A 751 23.82 -19.88 -0.85
C MET A 751 23.26 -19.91 0.58
N TYR A 752 24.06 -20.19 1.62
CA TYR A 752 23.56 -20.24 3.02
C TYR A 752 22.78 -18.97 3.42
N GLY A 753 23.29 -17.78 3.05
CA GLY A 753 22.61 -16.50 3.30
C GLY A 753 21.34 -16.24 2.47
N TYR A 754 20.99 -17.14 1.55
CA TYR A 754 19.79 -17.09 0.71
C TYR A 754 18.85 -18.29 0.96
N ASP A 755 19.35 -19.35 1.60
CA ASP A 755 18.59 -20.56 1.93
C ASP A 755 17.43 -20.23 2.86
N ILE A 756 16.22 -20.75 2.59
CA ILE A 756 15.07 -20.64 3.50
C ILE A 756 15.38 -21.24 4.88
N ARG A 757 16.27 -22.24 4.93
CA ARG A 757 16.68 -22.98 6.14
C ARG A 757 17.56 -22.18 7.08
N ARG A 758 17.96 -20.96 6.69
CA ARG A 758 18.67 -20.02 7.58
C ARG A 758 17.76 -19.42 8.66
N PHE A 759 16.44 -19.62 8.56
CA PHE A 759 15.48 -19.24 9.59
C PHE A 759 14.95 -20.48 10.33
N ASN A 760 14.85 -20.37 11.65
CA ASN A 760 14.21 -21.39 12.47
C ASN A 760 12.69 -21.41 12.18
N PRO A 761 12.04 -22.58 12.05
CA PRO A 761 10.58 -22.68 11.90
C PRO A 761 9.76 -21.98 12.99
N SER A 762 10.30 -21.77 14.20
CA SER A 762 9.63 -20.96 15.24
C SER A 762 9.59 -19.48 14.88
N LEU A 763 10.71 -18.91 14.45
CA LEU A 763 10.83 -17.51 14.01
C LEU A 763 10.03 -17.26 12.72
N SER A 764 10.07 -18.22 11.80
CA SER A 764 9.33 -18.15 10.54
C SER A 764 7.80 -18.13 10.75
N ARG A 765 7.30 -18.59 11.90
CA ARG A 765 5.88 -18.53 12.28
C ARG A 765 5.53 -17.35 13.19
N ASN A 766 6.52 -16.56 13.63
CA ASN A 766 6.30 -15.41 14.49
C ASN A 766 6.17 -14.12 13.64
N SER A 767 4.95 -13.59 13.58
CA SER A 767 4.61 -12.40 12.78
C SER A 767 5.27 -11.12 13.29
N GLU A 768 5.38 -10.94 14.61
CA GLU A 768 6.06 -9.81 15.24
C GLU A 768 7.55 -9.78 14.85
N TRP A 769 8.23 -10.92 14.97
CA TRP A 769 9.63 -11.10 14.57
C TRP A 769 9.82 -10.81 13.09
N ILE A 770 8.94 -11.30 12.20
CA ILE A 770 9.00 -10.98 10.77
C ILE A 770 8.83 -9.46 10.55
N ARG A 771 7.86 -8.82 11.21
CA ARG A 771 7.52 -7.40 11.01
C ARG A 771 8.65 -6.48 11.48
N GLN A 772 9.07 -6.60 12.75
CA GLN A 772 10.14 -5.80 13.35
C GLN A 772 11.48 -6.00 12.62
N ARG A 773 11.84 -7.24 12.24
CA ARG A 773 13.10 -7.50 11.54
C ARG A 773 13.10 -7.02 10.10
N SER A 774 11.97 -7.17 9.40
CA SER A 774 11.85 -6.62 8.04
C SER A 774 11.80 -5.09 8.05
N HIS A 775 11.35 -4.49 9.15
CA HIS A 775 11.46 -3.05 9.40
C HIS A 775 12.91 -2.59 9.61
N GLU A 776 13.65 -3.19 10.55
CA GLU A 776 15.08 -2.87 10.72
C GLU A 776 15.86 -3.09 9.42
N ALA A 777 15.55 -4.16 8.68
CA ALA A 777 16.15 -4.43 7.36
C ALA A 777 15.81 -3.38 6.30
N TYR A 778 14.61 -2.79 6.31
CA TYR A 778 14.22 -1.71 5.39
C TYR A 778 14.96 -0.41 5.75
N ALA A 779 14.84 0.03 7.01
CA ALA A 779 15.43 1.28 7.50
C ALA A 779 16.98 1.27 7.44
N LYS A 780 17.62 0.13 7.77
CA LYS A 780 19.09 -0.03 7.66
C LYS A 780 19.59 -0.37 6.24
N ASN A 781 18.76 -0.45 5.19
CA ASN A 781 19.18 -0.93 3.86
C ASN A 781 20.41 -0.19 3.28
N TYR A 782 20.55 1.11 3.55
CA TYR A 782 21.67 1.94 3.08
C TYR A 782 22.72 2.25 4.19
N SER A 783 22.54 1.75 5.42
CA SER A 783 23.51 1.89 6.51
C SER A 783 24.86 1.25 6.19
N ILE A 784 25.94 1.76 6.78
CA ILE A 784 27.27 1.16 6.69
C ILE A 784 27.27 -0.21 7.36
N VAL A 785 27.74 -1.25 6.66
CA VAL A 785 27.70 -2.63 7.18
C VAL A 785 29.00 -2.99 7.91
N TYR A 786 28.98 -2.91 9.24
CA TYR A 786 30.11 -3.30 10.08
C TYR A 786 30.13 -4.82 10.36
N PRO A 787 31.31 -5.48 10.44
CA PRO A 787 31.41 -6.93 10.68
C PRO A 787 30.85 -7.43 12.02
N HIS A 788 30.59 -6.51 12.95
CA HIS A 788 30.16 -6.75 14.33
C HIS A 788 28.91 -5.93 14.70
N ASP A 789 28.17 -5.38 13.72
CA ASP A 789 26.83 -4.86 13.98
C ASP A 789 25.89 -6.01 14.41
N GLU A 790 24.90 -5.67 15.23
CA GLU A 790 23.92 -6.58 15.78
C GLU A 790 22.51 -5.96 15.64
N PRO A 791 21.48 -6.77 15.37
CA PRO A 791 20.12 -6.25 15.24
C PRO A 791 19.61 -5.67 16.56
N LEU A 792 18.80 -4.63 16.49
CA LEU A 792 18.03 -4.09 17.62
C LEU A 792 16.59 -4.61 17.60
N ALA A 793 16.06 -4.98 16.44
CA ALA A 793 14.74 -5.58 16.29
C ALA A 793 14.70 -7.04 16.78
N SER A 794 13.58 -7.40 17.42
CA SER A 794 13.23 -8.76 17.85
C SER A 794 14.36 -9.50 18.54
N ARG A 795 14.84 -8.89 19.61
CA ARG A 795 15.85 -9.42 20.52
C ARG A 795 15.18 -10.17 21.68
N LYS A 796 15.98 -10.92 22.45
CA LYS A 796 15.53 -11.75 23.59
C LYS A 796 14.53 -12.87 23.24
N MET A 797 14.29 -13.17 21.96
CA MET A 797 13.37 -14.23 21.48
C MET A 797 13.65 -15.62 22.07
N ILE A 798 14.93 -16.00 22.20
CA ILE A 798 15.35 -17.27 22.81
C ILE A 798 16.49 -17.01 23.80
N GLN A 799 16.13 -16.85 25.07
CA GLN A 799 17.10 -16.71 26.15
C GLN A 799 17.46 -18.06 26.78
N SER A 800 18.68 -18.16 27.31
CA SER A 800 19.08 -19.25 28.21
C SER A 800 18.75 -18.90 29.67
N PRO A 801 18.48 -19.87 30.57
CA PRO A 801 18.19 -19.58 31.99
C PRO A 801 19.25 -18.76 32.74
N VAL A 802 20.51 -18.81 32.29
CA VAL A 802 21.62 -17.98 32.83
C VAL A 802 21.68 -16.56 32.23
N GLY A 803 20.76 -16.19 31.33
CA GLY A 803 20.73 -14.91 30.62
C GLY A 803 20.77 -13.69 31.55
N PRO A 804 19.88 -13.57 32.55
CA PRO A 804 19.90 -12.44 33.48
C PRO A 804 21.21 -12.31 34.27
N LEU A 805 21.84 -13.42 34.65
CA LEU A 805 23.14 -13.42 35.33
C LEU A 805 24.27 -12.90 34.43
N LEU A 806 24.20 -13.21 33.13
CA LEU A 806 25.14 -12.72 32.13
C LEU A 806 24.92 -11.22 31.84
N GLU A 807 23.67 -10.78 31.71
CA GLU A 807 23.30 -9.36 31.53
C GLU A 807 23.81 -8.51 32.72
N GLN A 808 23.59 -8.97 33.96
CA GLN A 808 24.14 -8.37 35.18
C GLN A 808 25.68 -8.35 35.21
N ALA A 809 26.34 -9.38 34.67
CA ALA A 809 27.80 -9.45 34.57
C ALA A 809 28.41 -8.56 33.45
N GLY A 810 27.60 -7.74 32.78
CA GLY A 810 28.06 -6.83 31.72
C GLY A 810 28.11 -7.44 30.31
N CYS A 811 27.51 -8.62 30.11
CA CYS A 811 27.49 -9.30 28.81
C CYS A 811 26.84 -8.45 27.71
N VAL A 812 27.62 -8.10 26.69
CA VAL A 812 27.10 -7.61 25.42
C VAL A 812 26.71 -8.83 24.58
N PHE A 813 25.41 -9.06 24.45
CA PHE A 813 24.87 -10.18 23.69
C PHE A 813 24.84 -9.92 22.19
N GLN A 814 25.04 -10.99 21.44
CA GLN A 814 24.82 -11.08 19.99
C GLN A 814 23.61 -11.98 19.70
N GLU A 815 22.86 -11.70 18.64
CA GLU A 815 21.69 -12.48 18.22
C GLU A 815 22.05 -13.43 17.08
N ARG A 816 21.90 -14.74 17.22
CA ARG A 816 21.91 -15.65 16.04
C ARG A 816 20.80 -16.70 16.15
N HIS A 817 19.96 -16.81 15.12
CA HIS A 817 18.81 -17.74 15.07
C HIS A 817 17.82 -17.53 16.25
N GLY A 818 17.60 -16.27 16.65
CA GLY A 818 16.78 -15.87 17.78
C GLY A 818 17.45 -16.02 19.14
N TRP A 819 18.64 -16.64 19.21
CA TRP A 819 19.35 -16.86 20.46
C TRP A 819 20.21 -15.68 20.87
N GLU A 820 20.03 -15.23 22.11
CA GLU A 820 20.99 -14.37 22.80
C GLU A 820 22.23 -15.20 23.21
N ARG A 821 23.37 -14.95 22.55
CA ARG A 821 24.68 -15.53 22.90
C ARG A 821 25.61 -14.44 23.46
N PRO A 822 26.41 -14.73 24.49
CA PRO A 822 27.49 -13.82 24.90
C PRO A 822 28.45 -13.53 23.75
N GLY A 823 28.71 -12.25 23.47
CA GLY A 823 29.79 -11.81 22.60
C GLY A 823 31.05 -11.51 23.41
N TRP A 824 30.94 -10.59 24.37
CA TRP A 824 32.01 -10.12 25.26
C TRP A 824 31.43 -9.49 26.54
N PHE A 825 32.23 -9.31 27.59
CA PHE A 825 31.79 -8.74 28.87
C PHE A 825 32.34 -7.34 29.11
N SER A 826 31.47 -6.33 29.13
CA SER A 826 31.86 -4.94 29.32
C SER A 826 32.32 -4.65 30.76
N LYS A 827 33.51 -4.03 30.86
CA LYS A 827 34.06 -3.52 32.12
C LYS A 827 33.24 -2.35 32.72
N SER A 828 32.33 -1.77 31.94
CA SER A 828 31.44 -0.67 32.34
C SER A 828 30.15 -1.15 33.02
N GLY A 829 30.08 -2.43 33.45
CA GLY A 829 28.91 -3.02 34.12
C GLY A 829 27.81 -3.47 33.16
N PRO A 830 26.59 -3.77 33.63
CA PRO A 830 25.45 -4.08 32.77
C PRO A 830 25.11 -2.93 31.80
N ALA A 831 24.47 -3.27 30.69
CA ALA A 831 23.64 -2.35 29.91
C ALA A 831 22.43 -3.15 29.44
N ALA A 832 21.22 -2.72 29.80
CA ALA A 832 20.01 -3.44 29.48
C ALA A 832 19.73 -3.33 27.97
N LEU A 833 19.38 -4.45 27.36
CA LEU A 833 18.86 -4.43 25.99
C LEU A 833 17.37 -4.10 26.04
N GLN A 834 17.03 -2.92 25.53
CA GLN A 834 15.70 -2.32 25.53
C GLN A 834 14.78 -2.92 24.45
N PRO A 835 13.44 -2.73 24.54
CA PRO A 835 12.51 -3.06 23.46
C PRO A 835 12.84 -2.31 22.17
N TYR A 836 12.41 -2.86 21.02
CA TYR A 836 12.64 -2.19 19.74
C TYR A 836 11.75 -0.96 19.60
N ASP A 837 12.37 0.22 19.46
CA ASP A 837 11.70 1.53 19.40
C ASP A 837 11.36 2.00 17.98
N TRP A 838 11.53 1.11 16.98
CA TRP A 838 11.26 1.35 15.56
C TRP A 838 11.93 2.63 15.01
N TYR A 839 13.03 3.07 15.63
CA TYR A 839 13.72 4.32 15.31
C TYR A 839 12.83 5.58 15.35
N GLY A 840 11.73 5.54 16.12
CA GLY A 840 10.77 6.62 16.25
C GLY A 840 9.58 6.58 15.27
N ALA A 841 9.43 5.51 14.49
CA ALA A 841 8.30 5.32 13.58
C ALA A 841 7.02 4.86 14.30
N TYR A 842 5.86 5.02 13.66
CA TYR A 842 4.54 4.55 14.13
C TYR A 842 4.21 4.99 15.58
N ASP A 843 4.49 6.24 15.92
CA ASP A 843 4.28 6.85 17.24
C ASP A 843 5.06 6.19 18.40
N HIS A 844 5.97 5.25 18.12
CA HIS A 844 6.90 4.73 19.10
C HIS A 844 7.90 5.82 19.52
N LYS A 845 8.11 5.97 20.83
CA LYS A 845 9.07 6.94 21.38
C LYS A 845 10.45 6.29 21.43
N PRO A 846 11.51 6.90 20.84
CA PRO A 846 12.88 6.39 20.94
C PRO A 846 13.30 6.15 22.40
N SER A 847 14.06 5.09 22.65
CA SER A 847 14.48 4.73 24.01
C SER A 847 15.33 5.83 24.65
N SER A 848 14.98 6.23 25.88
CA SER A 848 15.77 7.16 26.69
C SER A 848 17.04 6.52 27.25
N ASP A 849 17.07 5.20 27.40
CA ASP A 849 18.30 4.43 27.64
C ASP A 849 18.90 3.96 26.31
N GLN A 850 20.10 4.46 26.01
CA GLN A 850 20.89 4.11 24.84
C GLN A 850 22.18 3.34 25.22
N ALA A 851 22.34 2.90 26.48
CA ALA A 851 23.60 2.34 26.97
C ALA A 851 24.07 1.07 26.25
N TYR A 852 23.14 0.25 25.71
CA TYR A 852 23.50 -0.87 24.84
C TYR A 852 23.91 -0.39 23.43
N VAL A 853 23.19 0.56 22.85
CA VAL A 853 23.43 1.10 21.50
C VAL A 853 24.78 1.84 21.43
N GLU A 854 25.13 2.62 22.46
CA GLU A 854 26.45 3.26 22.53
C GLU A 854 27.61 2.26 22.68
N ARG A 855 27.39 1.11 23.33
CA ARG A 855 28.37 0.02 23.37
C ARG A 855 28.51 -0.68 22.02
N LEU A 856 27.41 -0.90 21.30
CA LEU A 856 27.43 -1.48 19.97
C LEU A 856 28.19 -0.58 18.98
N LYS A 857 28.10 0.75 19.14
CA LYS A 857 28.94 1.72 18.40
C LYS A 857 30.44 1.61 18.70
N GLU A 858 30.89 0.97 19.78
CA GLU A 858 32.31 0.67 20.03
C GLU A 858 32.84 -0.51 19.19
N ASP A 859 31.94 -1.37 18.70
CA ASP A 859 32.19 -2.49 17.79
C ASP A 859 32.18 -2.07 16.29
N TYR A 860 31.69 -0.87 15.97
CA TYR A 860 31.64 -0.33 14.60
C TYR A 860 33.05 0.04 14.08
N SER A 861 33.75 -0.96 13.53
CA SER A 861 35.09 -0.83 12.97
C SER A 861 35.27 -1.71 11.74
N PHE A 862 36.04 -1.23 10.76
CA PHE A 862 36.51 -2.02 9.62
C PHE A 862 37.84 -2.75 9.88
N GLY A 863 38.47 -2.48 11.03
CA GLY A 863 39.65 -3.14 11.55
C GLY A 863 39.32 -3.85 12.86
N PHE A 864 40.16 -3.70 13.88
CA PHE A 864 39.82 -4.16 15.23
C PHE A 864 38.88 -3.15 15.93
N PRO A 865 37.85 -3.62 16.67
CA PRO A 865 36.99 -2.78 17.51
C PRO A 865 37.67 -2.35 18.82
N ARG A 866 37.09 -1.36 19.53
CA ARG A 866 37.72 -0.77 20.74
C ARG A 866 37.82 -1.76 21.91
N ASN A 867 36.81 -2.61 22.05
CA ASN A 867 36.70 -3.69 23.03
C ASN A 867 37.68 -4.87 22.78
N HIS A 868 38.47 -4.88 21.70
CA HIS A 868 39.28 -6.06 21.34
C HIS A 868 40.28 -6.46 22.44
N SER A 869 40.75 -5.48 23.23
CA SER A 869 41.58 -5.70 24.43
C SER A 869 40.85 -6.43 25.56
N VAL A 870 39.53 -6.28 25.68
CA VAL A 870 38.68 -7.02 26.62
C VAL A 870 38.59 -8.49 26.19
N ILE A 871 38.35 -8.74 24.90
CA ILE A 871 38.33 -10.09 24.32
C ILE A 871 39.70 -10.76 24.46
N GLU A 872 40.80 -10.02 24.32
CA GLU A 872 42.16 -10.49 24.60
C GLU A 872 42.35 -10.91 26.08
N GLU A 873 41.81 -10.13 27.02
CA GLU A 873 41.81 -10.46 28.46
C GLU A 873 40.95 -11.69 28.79
N GLU A 874 39.77 -11.85 28.18
CA GLU A 874 38.94 -13.06 28.31
C GLU A 874 39.68 -14.30 27.79
N CYS A 875 40.29 -14.19 26.60
CA CYS A 875 41.12 -15.25 26.02
C CYS A 875 42.35 -15.59 26.88
N ARG A 876 42.96 -14.57 27.51
CA ARG A 876 44.07 -14.74 28.47
C ARG A 876 43.60 -15.43 29.75
N ALA A 877 42.43 -15.06 30.28
CA ALA A 877 41.84 -15.67 31.46
C ALA A 877 41.51 -17.15 31.23
N ALA A 878 40.90 -17.50 30.09
CA ALA A 878 40.63 -18.88 29.70
C ALA A 878 41.90 -19.75 29.59
N ARG A 879 43.04 -19.15 29.18
CA ARG A 879 44.33 -19.85 29.07
C ARG A 879 45.13 -19.92 30.36
N GLN A 880 44.86 -19.07 31.36
CA GLN A 880 45.67 -18.92 32.57
C GLN A 880 44.95 -19.27 33.87
N ARG A 881 43.62 -19.43 33.85
CA ARG A 881 42.77 -19.64 35.02
C ARG A 881 41.72 -20.72 34.70
N VAL A 882 40.46 -20.43 35.01
CA VAL A 882 39.26 -21.14 34.54
C VAL A 882 38.36 -20.10 33.90
N ALA A 883 37.77 -20.42 32.76
CA ALA A 883 36.66 -19.67 32.17
C ALA A 883 35.43 -20.57 32.05
N MET A 884 34.25 -19.97 32.12
CA MET A 884 32.98 -20.63 31.82
C MET A 884 32.42 -20.04 30.53
N SER A 885 32.43 -20.82 29.46
CA SER A 885 31.86 -20.40 28.17
C SER A 885 30.53 -21.09 27.93
N LYS A 886 29.48 -20.32 27.65
CA LYS A 886 28.27 -20.85 27.00
C LYS A 886 28.70 -21.32 25.61
N LEU A 887 28.69 -22.63 25.35
CA LEU A 887 28.85 -23.13 23.99
C LEU A 887 27.77 -22.50 23.08
N PRO A 888 28.04 -22.34 21.77
CA PRO A 888 27.05 -21.81 20.84
C PRO A 888 25.73 -22.58 20.90
N SER A 889 24.66 -21.96 20.41
CA SER A 889 23.37 -22.60 20.12
C SER A 889 23.52 -23.61 18.96
N ALA A 890 24.31 -24.65 19.19
CA ALA A 890 24.48 -25.76 18.29
C ALA A 890 23.11 -26.43 18.07
N ILE A 891 22.87 -26.90 16.85
CA ILE A 891 21.68 -27.69 16.51
C ILE A 891 21.88 -29.10 17.08
N LEU A 892 21.85 -29.19 18.41
CA LEU A 892 21.77 -30.43 19.14
C LEU A 892 20.34 -30.95 18.95
N TYR A 893 20.20 -32.09 18.28
CA TYR A 893 18.92 -32.82 18.17
C TYR A 893 18.43 -33.39 19.54
N HIS A 894 19.08 -33.02 20.63
CA HIS A 894 18.71 -33.34 22.01
C HIS A 894 19.30 -32.27 22.95
N PRO A 895 18.55 -31.70 23.91
CA PRO A 895 19.09 -30.69 24.83
C PRO A 895 20.17 -31.31 25.74
N LEU A 896 21.43 -30.89 25.53
CA LEU A 896 22.58 -31.24 26.38
C LEU A 896 23.41 -29.98 26.67
N VAL A 897 23.35 -29.51 27.92
CA VAL A 897 24.20 -28.41 28.40
C VAL A 897 25.60 -28.97 28.68
N ILE A 898 26.46 -28.96 27.66
CA ILE A 898 27.86 -29.38 27.79
C ILE A 898 28.67 -28.23 28.42
N LEU A 899 28.85 -28.29 29.74
CA LEU A 899 29.72 -27.37 30.49
C LEU A 899 31.20 -27.76 30.32
N PHE A 900 31.94 -26.98 29.52
CA PHE A 900 33.39 -27.10 29.43
C PHE A 900 34.09 -26.25 30.50
N VAL A 901 34.53 -26.90 31.59
CA VAL A 901 35.38 -26.27 32.61
C VAL A 901 36.85 -26.48 32.22
N GLN A 902 37.43 -25.51 31.50
CA GLN A 902 38.84 -25.61 31.11
C GLN A 902 39.75 -25.24 32.30
N SER A 903 40.12 -26.24 33.10
CA SER A 903 41.04 -26.10 34.22
C SER A 903 42.50 -26.25 33.78
N VAL A 904 43.20 -25.12 33.61
CA VAL A 904 44.65 -25.13 33.38
C VAL A 904 45.40 -25.29 34.71
N SER A 905 45.36 -26.51 35.24
CA SER A 905 46.08 -26.89 36.47
C SER A 905 47.60 -26.91 36.22
N TYR A 906 48.23 -25.74 36.35
CA TYR A 906 49.67 -25.56 36.24
C TYR A 906 50.39 -26.23 37.43
N ARG A 907 50.64 -27.54 37.32
CA ARG A 907 51.49 -28.29 38.26
C ARG A 907 52.92 -27.74 38.21
N ARG A 908 53.21 -26.78 39.09
CA ARG A 908 54.60 -26.46 39.46
C ARG A 908 55.27 -27.72 40.02
N ARG A 909 56.40 -28.08 39.44
CA ARG A 909 57.54 -28.62 40.17
C ARG A 909 58.49 -27.46 40.46
#